data_AF-A0A1Y2BUZ1-F1
#
_entry.id   AF-A0A1Y2BUZ1-F1
#
_cell.length_a   1.000
_cell.length_b   1.000
_cell.length_c   1.000
_cell.angle_alpha   90.00
_cell.angle_beta   90.00
_cell.angle_gamma   90.00
#
_symmetry.space_group_name_H-M   'P 1'
#
loop_
_entity.id
_entity.type
_entity.pdbx_description
1 polymer ?
#
loop_
_entity_poly.entity_id
_entity_poly.type
_entity_poly.pdbx_seq_one_letter_code
_entity_poly.pdbx_strand_id
1 'polypeptide(L)'
;MFVVSLLSLLPFVTAIQGTEFDICVASRSSGLNDISGVPRRFGTDWTKDNWTVQLAQDSHSQATKAKESDIVVRTTNYISEEGPVNLTYSCLQNVPGGSFAKLTKVMQIPKEQVYSVDDGVMAFDYFVHNPFFMADGAIVEDDAFLDNLIDTTSVAFGKEFANLTFIDSKGGVIASLFDDNFGENYSTVKGISSRYIYIPMGTRSIKAEIYGSVSSPQDTLPSSFCMGRYSFYTYQFDIKFRDRAQKLVNVTFIISLVFILMVPLAMLLEGRRNGKRTLKMIDLVHTQGSRLIRGMFFALCVSFLYATYQWLTAKKGSPNTVLPVFSGIDSAKLVTSHAMKAVKTPIFMLCFLIIGMMFWPIAICYGHVNEGSRTAAVLGLLAVVNVAVLRASLQYLQMNPLDSITTVVFYHLVEFFAFISFIVYFALSIALPGRFETYIRKTYFHSALHVTALLRKVDESESDESEEKSQGILAKIKSKFTRVEVRPIWISGREKKSQTTTPFIKSALAHAPVRLISLYVMITLFTYTDMVIFVSKIFNGSPRIACVLGTSSTIIIRAFDTVFQVLEEIGQTQLFGESVREALTDLVGMGNMTDLLQRMIRGSCISACILTFIILVFNIVDLAVTYKRDSERLRKGDYGFLLEGEMRTVSSAFASQFMGIQIGFAFVGTIWTLFCCMMICFLLACFFTVEKLRRFLWDWLLQNGFIVIAILVSYVLGKIQQFVVNRFFVAHYEVQVPETDKEVIVSTKFWLKNVNKYNQMDYLFLFPNLINGLTTFLGSIMTTFVASFIFSYRLDKRGLMPLFSKYSLYLSWILQEHHHHNPTLQVAVKLFRDSILPENLSSIHVFTNRPHEKRELSSTSFSYSINSVHNGVTPSRMVLDKASSKRARSKWFLAYTLIKNPSLKAYRKQRVQETLLAEWVASNESTRIRKQVLEMFESKEAVEVRAVMNEMRDRENRLWRFERGV
;
A
#
# COMPACT_ATOMS: atom_id res chain seq x y z
N MET A 1 6.02 -5.93 -13.91
CA MET A 1 5.81 -6.10 -12.45
C MET A 1 7.14 -6.18 -11.72
N PHE A 2 7.98 -7.20 -11.91
CA PHE A 2 9.33 -7.20 -11.28
C PHE A 2 10.16 -5.96 -11.67
N VAL A 3 10.13 -5.56 -12.95
CA VAL A 3 10.72 -4.30 -13.42
C VAL A 3 10.03 -3.06 -12.82
N VAL A 4 8.73 -3.10 -12.52
CA VAL A 4 8.00 -1.98 -11.88
C VAL A 4 8.37 -1.89 -10.40
N SER A 5 8.54 -3.02 -9.70
CA SER A 5 9.01 -3.11 -8.32
C SER A 5 10.50 -2.73 -8.19
N LEU A 6 11.32 -3.04 -9.21
CA LEU A 6 12.70 -2.56 -9.30
C LEU A 6 12.76 -1.06 -9.62
N LEU A 7 11.90 -0.60 -10.53
CA LEU A 7 11.73 0.82 -10.86
C LEU A 7 11.07 1.63 -9.75
N SER A 8 10.44 1.03 -8.73
CA SER A 8 10.02 1.72 -7.51
C SER A 8 11.13 1.78 -6.46
N LEU A 9 12.08 0.83 -6.50
CA LEU A 9 13.30 0.86 -5.67
C LEU A 9 14.30 1.90 -6.16
N LEU A 10 14.44 2.09 -7.47
CA LEU A 10 15.40 3.06 -8.03
C LEU A 10 15.14 4.50 -7.53
N PRO A 11 13.89 5.04 -7.55
CA PRO A 11 13.50 6.30 -6.91
C PRO A 11 13.81 6.35 -5.43
N PHE A 12 13.60 5.24 -4.71
CA PHE A 12 13.86 5.15 -3.27
C PHE A 12 15.35 5.21 -2.95
N VAL A 13 16.18 4.48 -3.72
CA VAL A 13 17.64 4.52 -3.61
C VAL A 13 18.19 5.87 -4.05
N THR A 14 17.66 6.47 -5.11
CA THR A 14 18.05 7.84 -5.52
C THR A 14 17.55 8.90 -4.56
N ALA A 15 16.42 8.70 -3.87
CA ALA A 15 15.98 9.58 -2.80
C ALA A 15 16.91 9.45 -1.59
N ILE A 16 17.38 8.25 -1.25
CA ILE A 16 18.40 8.06 -0.20
C ILE A 16 19.74 8.68 -0.61
N GLN A 17 20.22 8.43 -1.82
CA GLN A 17 21.50 8.99 -2.31
C GLN A 17 21.41 10.51 -2.53
N GLY A 18 20.25 11.02 -2.92
CA GLY A 18 19.96 12.44 -3.04
C GLY A 18 19.60 13.11 -1.71
N THR A 19 19.74 12.43 -0.56
CA THR A 19 19.59 13.05 0.77
C THR A 19 20.91 13.44 1.42
N GLU A 20 22.05 13.23 0.75
CA GLU A 20 23.27 14.01 1.00
C GLU A 20 23.09 15.42 0.41
N PHE A 21 22.19 16.19 0.99
CA PHE A 21 22.24 17.64 0.89
C PHE A 21 22.40 18.18 2.30
N ASP A 22 23.36 19.09 2.46
CA ASP A 22 23.44 20.01 3.59
C ASP A 22 22.15 20.85 3.63
N ILE A 23 21.11 20.27 4.23
CA ILE A 23 19.76 20.82 4.34
C ILE A 23 19.75 22.12 5.18
N CYS A 24 20.86 22.47 5.83
CA CYS A 24 21.00 23.75 6.52
C CYS A 24 21.42 24.92 5.61
N VAL A 25 22.01 24.70 4.43
CA VAL A 25 22.69 25.80 3.71
C VAL A 25 22.23 26.00 2.26
N ALA A 26 21.96 24.94 1.50
CA ALA A 26 21.86 25.09 0.03
C ALA A 26 20.48 25.56 -0.52
N SER A 27 19.36 25.36 0.20
CA SER A 27 18.03 25.81 -0.28
C SER A 27 17.75 27.30 -0.07
N ARG A 28 18.65 28.03 0.60
CA ARG A 28 18.51 29.47 0.92
C ARG A 28 18.76 30.41 -0.27
N SER A 29 19.22 29.94 -1.42
CA SER A 29 19.78 30.85 -2.44
C SER A 29 18.78 31.39 -3.48
N SER A 30 17.63 30.77 -3.73
CA SER A 30 16.82 31.08 -4.92
C SER A 30 15.58 31.98 -4.74
N GLY A 31 15.39 32.64 -3.59
CA GLY A 31 14.21 33.50 -3.41
C GLY A 31 14.13 34.33 -2.13
N LEU A 32 15.27 34.82 -1.61
CA LEU A 32 15.29 35.64 -0.39
C LEU A 32 15.29 37.13 -0.72
N ASN A 33 14.15 37.79 -0.51
CA ASN A 33 14.07 39.24 -0.41
C ASN A 33 13.89 39.61 1.08
N ASP A 34 14.72 40.53 1.57
CA ASP A 34 14.60 41.04 2.94
C ASP A 34 13.44 42.04 3.01
N ILE A 35 12.58 41.89 4.02
CA ILE A 35 11.40 42.75 4.23
C ILE A 35 11.84 44.18 4.58
N SER A 36 13.03 44.37 5.15
CA SER A 36 13.51 45.70 5.53
C SER A 36 13.94 46.57 4.34
N GLY A 37 14.06 46.01 3.14
CA GLY A 37 14.63 46.69 1.97
C GLY A 37 16.15 46.93 2.08
N VAL A 38 16.79 46.47 3.17
CA VAL A 38 18.24 46.57 3.38
C VAL A 38 18.91 45.36 2.72
N PRO A 39 19.96 45.54 1.89
CA PRO A 39 20.69 44.43 1.29
C PRO A 39 21.28 43.55 2.41
N ARG A 40 21.05 42.22 2.36
CA ARG A 40 21.47 41.15 3.31
C ARG A 40 22.59 41.55 4.27
N ARG A 41 22.29 42.41 5.23
CA ARG A 41 23.15 42.74 6.36
C ARG A 41 22.32 42.33 7.55
N PHE A 42 22.78 41.29 8.21
CA PHE A 42 22.21 40.83 9.47
C PHE A 42 22.04 42.04 10.38
N GLY A 43 20.82 42.23 10.91
CA GLY A 43 20.59 43.27 11.90
C GLY A 43 21.40 42.89 13.13
N THR A 44 22.44 43.66 13.42
CA THR A 44 23.34 43.37 14.55
C THR A 44 23.30 44.45 15.62
N ASP A 45 22.57 45.54 15.37
CA ASP A 45 22.49 46.68 16.27
C ASP A 45 21.07 47.24 16.30
N TRP A 46 20.32 46.93 17.35
CA TRP A 46 18.91 47.32 17.48
C TRP A 46 18.70 48.84 17.47
N THR A 47 19.74 49.64 17.75
CA THR A 47 19.68 51.11 17.77
C THR A 47 19.73 51.68 16.36
N LYS A 48 20.54 51.08 15.49
CA LYS A 48 20.61 51.42 14.05
C LYS A 48 19.38 50.95 13.29
N ASP A 49 18.73 49.93 13.82
CA ASP A 49 17.63 49.23 13.20
C ASP A 49 16.24 49.69 13.65
N ASN A 50 16.16 50.83 14.37
CA ASN A 50 14.94 51.46 14.85
C ASN A 50 14.06 50.58 15.74
N TRP A 51 14.66 49.74 16.59
CA TRP A 51 13.90 49.06 17.64
C TRP A 51 13.53 50.04 18.76
N THR A 52 12.31 49.91 19.25
CA THR A 52 11.86 50.62 20.46
C THR A 52 11.99 49.68 21.65
N VAL A 53 12.78 50.09 22.63
CA VAL A 53 13.02 49.34 23.86
C VAL A 53 12.19 49.95 24.98
N GLN A 54 11.33 49.15 25.59
CA GLN A 54 10.52 49.55 26.74
C GLN A 54 10.75 48.61 27.91
N LEU A 55 10.77 49.16 29.12
CA LEU A 55 10.88 48.44 30.38
C LEU A 55 9.54 48.49 31.10
N ALA A 56 8.94 47.33 31.32
CA ALA A 56 7.68 47.20 32.05
C ALA A 56 7.92 46.40 33.33
N GLN A 57 7.34 46.81 34.45
CA GLN A 57 7.52 46.15 35.75
C GLN A 57 6.81 44.79 35.81
N ASP A 58 5.76 44.62 35.01
CA ASP A 58 5.07 43.36 34.72
C ASP A 58 4.49 43.42 33.28
N SER A 59 3.86 42.34 32.81
CA SER A 59 3.26 42.25 31.47
C SER A 59 2.10 43.23 31.21
N HIS A 60 1.59 43.92 32.24
CA HIS A 60 0.41 44.80 32.17
C HIS A 60 0.70 46.27 32.50
N SER A 61 1.88 46.56 33.06
CA SER A 61 2.31 47.88 33.50
C SER A 61 2.69 48.79 32.33
N GLN A 62 2.56 50.11 32.54
CA GLN A 62 3.03 51.09 31.55
C GLN A 62 4.53 50.97 31.37
N ALA A 63 4.92 50.61 30.15
CA ALA A 63 6.31 50.44 29.81
C ALA A 63 6.99 51.81 29.67
N THR A 64 8.11 51.99 30.38
CA THR A 64 8.94 53.20 30.32
C THR A 64 10.01 53.03 29.24
N LYS A 65 10.34 54.11 28.52
CA LYS A 65 11.40 54.07 27.49
C LYS A 65 12.75 53.88 28.19
N ALA A 66 13.52 52.87 27.78
CA ALA A 66 14.88 52.67 28.30
C ALA A 66 15.78 53.87 27.97
N LYS A 67 16.71 54.22 28.86
CA LYS A 67 17.70 55.26 28.55
C LYS A 67 18.68 54.71 27.53
N GLU A 68 19.04 55.52 26.53
CA GLU A 68 20.02 55.12 25.50
C GLU A 68 21.39 54.78 26.11
N SER A 69 21.74 55.38 27.26
CA SER A 69 22.96 55.05 28.01
C SER A 69 23.01 53.62 28.55
N ASP A 70 21.86 52.98 28.71
CA ASP A 70 21.77 51.62 29.25
C ASP A 70 21.92 50.58 28.13
N ILE A 71 22.00 51.00 26.87
CA ILE A 71 22.17 50.13 25.72
C ILE A 71 23.67 50.00 25.38
N VAL A 72 24.20 48.78 25.50
CA VAL A 72 25.60 48.46 25.17
C VAL A 72 25.64 47.49 23.99
N VAL A 73 26.35 47.89 22.94
CA VAL A 73 26.60 47.03 21.77
C VAL A 73 27.93 46.29 21.99
N ARG A 74 27.89 44.96 21.91
CA ARG A 74 29.07 44.08 22.05
C ARG A 74 29.30 43.30 20.76
N THR A 75 30.54 43.07 20.38
CA THR A 75 30.91 42.17 19.27
C THR A 75 31.61 40.95 19.84
N THR A 76 31.24 39.75 19.38
CA THR A 76 31.97 38.52 19.65
C THR A 76 32.27 37.79 18.35
N ASN A 77 33.41 37.11 18.28
CA ASN A 77 33.75 36.30 17.12
C ASN A 77 33.03 34.95 17.26
N TYR A 78 32.19 34.62 16.31
CA TYR A 78 31.49 33.35 16.24
C TYR A 78 31.97 32.56 15.03
N ILE A 79 32.40 31.33 15.23
CA ILE A 79 32.85 30.48 14.13
C ILE A 79 31.60 29.83 13.54
N SER A 80 31.15 30.33 12.38
CA SER A 80 30.13 29.65 11.60
C SER A 80 30.77 28.58 10.72
N GLU A 81 29.96 27.67 10.15
CA GLU A 81 30.41 26.70 9.15
C GLU A 81 31.03 27.35 7.90
N GLU A 82 30.70 28.62 7.61
CA GLU A 82 31.27 29.42 6.52
C GLU A 82 32.55 30.18 6.94
N GLY A 83 33.01 30.00 8.19
CA GLY A 83 34.16 30.69 8.78
C GLY A 83 33.79 31.64 9.93
N PRO A 84 34.78 32.33 10.53
CA PRO A 84 34.56 33.27 11.62
C PRO A 84 33.75 34.49 11.17
N VAL A 85 32.66 34.75 11.87
CA VAL A 85 31.75 35.89 11.68
C VAL A 85 31.67 36.66 12.99
N ASN A 86 31.90 37.97 12.95
CA ASN A 86 31.73 38.83 14.13
C ASN A 86 30.23 39.03 14.38
N LEU A 87 29.67 38.38 15.40
CA LEU A 87 28.32 38.60 15.87
C LEU A 87 28.29 39.84 16.74
N THR A 88 27.53 40.85 16.33
CA THR A 88 27.23 42.01 17.16
C THR A 88 25.92 41.75 17.91
N TYR A 89 25.92 42.01 19.22
CA TYR A 89 24.79 41.90 20.11
C TYR A 89 24.51 43.26 20.71
N SER A 90 23.23 43.54 20.87
CA SER A 90 22.76 44.73 21.54
C SER A 90 22.15 44.33 22.88
N CYS A 91 22.75 44.81 23.97
CA CYS A 91 22.38 44.48 25.34
C CYS A 91 21.79 45.68 26.05
N LEU A 92 20.63 45.51 26.69
CA LEU A 92 20.11 46.46 27.66
C LEU A 92 20.67 46.10 29.03
N GLN A 93 21.45 46.99 29.63
CA GLN A 93 22.04 46.85 30.96
C GLN A 93 21.16 47.47 32.04
N ASN A 94 21.41 47.10 33.30
CA ASN A 94 20.75 47.66 34.48
C ASN A 94 19.22 47.51 34.46
N VAL A 95 18.72 46.40 33.92
CA VAL A 95 17.29 46.10 33.95
C VAL A 95 16.88 45.82 35.41
N PRO A 96 15.86 46.49 35.97
CA PRO A 96 15.41 46.21 37.33
C PRO A 96 14.95 44.75 37.45
N GLY A 97 15.36 44.06 38.52
CA GLY A 97 14.91 42.69 38.78
C GLY A 97 13.38 42.59 38.81
N GLY A 98 12.82 41.59 38.13
CA GLY A 98 11.37 41.40 38.02
C GLY A 98 10.69 42.20 36.90
N SER A 99 11.42 43.08 36.20
CA SER A 99 10.90 43.77 35.01
C SER A 99 11.07 42.95 33.73
N PHE A 100 10.27 43.29 32.73
CA PHE A 100 10.30 42.73 31.38
C PHE A 100 10.86 43.78 30.42
N ALA A 101 11.88 43.40 29.66
CA ALA A 101 12.30 44.15 28.49
C ALA A 101 11.37 43.79 27.33
N LYS A 102 10.67 44.78 26.80
CA LYS A 102 9.85 44.68 25.59
C LYS A 102 10.56 45.39 24.45
N LEU A 103 11.03 44.62 23.48
CA LEU A 103 11.51 45.12 22.21
C LEU A 103 10.40 45.15 21.21
N THR A 104 10.16 46.30 20.59
CA THR A 104 9.15 46.45 19.56
C THR A 104 9.78 47.02 18.29
N LYS A 105 9.62 46.32 17.16
CA LYS A 105 9.95 46.84 15.84
C LYS A 105 8.78 46.65 14.90
N VAL A 106 8.40 47.76 14.26
CA VAL A 106 7.40 47.75 13.18
C VAL A 106 8.17 47.76 11.87
N MET A 107 8.13 46.63 11.17
CA MET A 107 8.70 46.51 9.83
C MET A 107 7.63 46.86 8.81
N GLN A 108 7.87 47.89 8.01
CA GLN A 108 7.02 48.15 6.86
C GLN A 108 7.44 47.24 5.72
N ILE A 109 6.46 46.57 5.12
CA ILE A 109 6.69 45.80 3.89
C ILE A 109 6.85 46.81 2.75
N PRO A 110 7.96 46.77 1.99
CA PRO A 110 8.21 47.70 0.89
C PRO A 110 7.04 47.67 -0.08
N LYS A 111 6.57 48.83 -0.57
CA LYS A 111 5.39 48.92 -1.46
C LYS A 111 5.48 47.99 -2.68
N GLU A 112 6.69 47.78 -3.17
CA GLU A 112 7.00 46.86 -4.29
C GLU A 112 6.81 45.38 -3.91
N GLN A 113 7.05 45.04 -2.64
CA GLN A 113 6.91 43.70 -2.10
C GLN A 113 5.53 43.43 -1.48
N VAL A 114 4.69 44.44 -1.28
CA VAL A 114 3.37 44.27 -0.65
C VAL A 114 2.54 43.15 -1.31
N TYR A 115 2.47 43.14 -2.65
CA TYR A 115 1.76 42.08 -3.39
C TYR A 115 2.46 40.72 -3.36
N SER A 116 3.76 40.68 -3.06
CA SER A 116 4.53 39.45 -2.91
C SER A 116 4.41 38.83 -1.52
N VAL A 117 4.03 39.64 -0.54
CA VAL A 117 4.02 39.30 0.89
C VAL A 117 2.62 38.97 1.39
N ASP A 118 1.57 39.55 0.78
CA ASP A 118 0.19 39.07 0.94
C ASP A 118 0.17 37.57 0.58
N ASP A 119 -0.08 36.66 1.53
CA ASP A 119 0.03 35.17 1.41
C ASP A 119 1.45 34.56 1.27
N GLY A 120 2.49 35.37 1.52
CA GLY A 120 3.86 34.89 1.64
C GLY A 120 4.11 34.10 2.93
N VAL A 121 5.20 33.34 2.96
CA VAL A 121 5.70 32.72 4.19
C VAL A 121 6.86 33.55 4.71
N MET A 122 6.76 34.00 5.95
CA MET A 122 7.84 34.65 6.67
C MET A 122 8.70 33.59 7.37
N ALA A 123 10.01 33.62 7.18
CA ALA A 123 10.90 33.00 8.15
C ALA A 123 11.46 34.11 9.05
N PHE A 124 11.32 33.91 10.35
CA PHE A 124 11.91 34.77 11.36
C PHE A 124 12.98 33.98 12.10
N ASP A 125 14.23 34.41 11.91
CA ASP A 125 15.38 33.91 12.64
C ASP A 125 15.83 35.02 13.59
N TYR A 126 15.95 34.71 14.88
CA TYR A 126 16.51 35.64 15.86
C TYR A 126 17.30 34.89 16.93
N PHE A 127 18.33 35.55 17.44
CA PHE A 127 19.14 35.07 18.54
C PHE A 127 18.89 36.00 19.73
N VAL A 128 18.49 35.45 20.87
CA VAL A 128 18.49 36.14 22.16
C VAL A 128 19.51 35.43 23.03
N HIS A 129 20.32 36.18 23.75
CA HIS A 129 21.39 35.60 24.54
C HIS A 129 21.44 36.25 25.92
N ASN A 130 21.62 35.45 26.96
CA ASN A 130 21.76 35.95 28.32
C ASN A 130 23.24 36.29 28.60
N PRO A 131 23.56 37.53 29.01
CA PRO A 131 24.92 38.04 29.18
C PRO A 131 25.77 37.35 30.27
N PHE A 132 25.17 36.49 31.11
CA PHE A 132 25.91 35.72 32.13
C PHE A 132 27.07 34.89 31.54
N PHE A 133 27.02 34.54 30.25
CA PHE A 133 28.00 33.67 29.58
C PHE A 133 29.15 34.42 28.86
N MET A 134 29.21 35.75 28.96
CA MET A 134 30.28 36.56 28.33
C MET A 134 31.41 36.99 29.27
N ALA A 135 31.43 36.53 30.52
CA ALA A 135 32.29 37.10 31.55
C ALA A 135 33.81 36.95 31.28
N ASP A 136 34.28 36.02 30.45
CA ASP A 136 35.74 35.78 30.28
C ASP A 136 36.25 35.66 28.83
N GLY A 137 35.52 36.16 27.83
CA GLY A 137 36.04 36.24 26.45
C GLY A 137 36.19 34.89 25.72
N ALA A 138 35.86 33.78 26.37
CA ALA A 138 35.66 32.48 25.75
C ALA A 138 34.16 32.17 25.70
N ILE A 139 33.62 31.91 24.51
CA ILE A 139 32.39 31.13 24.40
C ILE A 139 32.78 29.75 24.94
N VAL A 140 32.33 29.43 26.16
CA VAL A 140 32.53 28.11 26.73
C VAL A 140 31.66 27.16 25.91
N GLU A 141 32.25 26.51 24.90
CA GLU A 141 31.61 25.43 24.13
C GLU A 141 31.48 24.14 24.95
N ASP A 142 31.96 24.14 26.20
CA ASP A 142 31.86 23.00 27.10
C ASP A 142 30.49 22.98 27.78
N ASP A 143 29.54 22.31 27.14
CA ASP A 143 28.17 22.08 27.63
C ASP A 143 28.15 21.55 29.08
N ALA A 144 29.20 20.82 29.50
CA ALA A 144 29.31 20.26 30.86
C ALA A 144 29.53 21.32 31.96
N PHE A 145 30.15 22.46 31.63
CA PHE A 145 30.31 23.58 32.55
C PHE A 145 28.98 24.34 32.73
N LEU A 146 28.24 24.53 31.63
CA LEU A 146 26.92 25.16 31.64
C LEU A 146 25.93 24.38 32.49
N ASP A 147 25.91 23.05 32.33
CA ASP A 147 24.98 22.17 33.05
C ASP A 147 25.28 22.14 34.56
N ASN A 148 26.55 22.10 34.96
CA ASN A 148 26.94 22.21 36.38
C ASN A 148 26.58 23.57 36.99
N LEU A 149 26.65 24.66 36.22
CA LEU A 149 26.26 25.99 36.69
C LEU A 149 24.75 26.12 36.86
N ILE A 150 23.96 25.50 35.97
CA ILE A 150 22.50 25.50 36.01
C ILE A 150 21.96 24.67 37.20
N ASP A 151 22.60 23.55 37.54
CA ASP A 151 22.18 22.72 38.67
C ASP A 151 22.63 23.28 40.03
N THR A 152 23.74 24.05 40.08
CA THR A 152 24.22 24.67 41.33
C THR A 152 23.63 26.04 41.61
N THR A 153 23.16 26.75 40.58
CA THR A 153 22.54 28.06 40.71
C THR A 153 21.09 27.97 40.26
N SER A 154 20.14 28.00 41.20
CA SER A 154 18.69 28.01 40.94
C SER A 154 18.22 29.33 40.30
N VAL A 155 18.95 29.81 39.29
CA VAL A 155 18.66 31.02 38.55
C VAL A 155 17.48 30.72 37.64
N ALA A 156 16.32 31.28 37.99
CA ALA A 156 15.16 31.22 37.13
C ALA A 156 15.51 31.86 35.78
N PHE A 157 15.54 31.07 34.70
CA PHE A 157 15.68 31.63 33.37
C PHE A 157 14.42 32.41 33.02
N GLY A 158 14.61 33.64 32.57
CA GLY A 158 13.51 34.51 32.17
C GLY A 158 12.69 33.85 31.07
N LYS A 159 11.35 33.91 31.19
CA LYS A 159 10.48 33.53 30.07
C LYS A 159 10.67 34.53 28.94
N GLU A 160 11.06 34.02 27.78
CA GLU A 160 11.04 34.77 26.53
C GLU A 160 9.78 34.43 25.76
N PHE A 161 9.17 35.41 25.10
CA PHE A 161 8.08 35.16 24.17
C PHE A 161 8.09 36.21 23.05
N ALA A 162 7.75 35.77 21.85
CA ALA A 162 7.61 36.62 20.69
C ALA A 162 6.13 36.76 20.32
N ASN A 163 5.67 38.00 20.22
CA ASN A 163 4.35 38.35 19.71
C ASN A 163 4.51 39.06 18.36
N LEU A 164 4.10 38.39 17.29
CA LEU A 164 4.11 38.95 15.94
C LEU A 164 2.71 39.43 15.60
N THR A 165 2.55 40.75 15.45
CA THR A 165 1.28 41.37 15.10
C THR A 165 1.32 41.84 13.65
N PHE A 166 0.39 41.36 12.84
CA PHE A 166 0.24 41.71 11.43
C PHE A 166 -0.73 42.88 11.30
N ILE A 167 -0.28 43.98 10.68
CA ILE A 167 -0.99 45.25 10.66
C ILE A 167 -1.31 45.63 9.21
N ASP A 168 -2.54 46.08 8.96
CA ASP A 168 -3.01 46.54 7.65
C ASP A 168 -2.52 47.96 7.29
N SER A 169 -2.92 48.48 6.13
CA SER A 169 -2.57 49.85 5.70
C SER A 169 -3.15 50.96 6.58
N LYS A 170 -4.21 50.68 7.35
CA LYS A 170 -4.92 51.62 8.21
C LYS A 170 -4.44 51.56 9.67
N GLY A 171 -3.47 50.69 9.98
CA GLY A 171 -3.01 50.46 11.35
C GLY A 171 -3.86 49.44 12.13
N GLY A 172 -4.84 48.80 11.49
CA GLY A 172 -5.67 47.75 12.08
C GLY A 172 -4.91 46.43 12.20
N VAL A 173 -5.08 45.73 13.32
CA VAL A 173 -4.50 44.40 13.55
C VAL A 173 -5.32 43.36 12.78
N ILE A 174 -4.68 42.64 11.86
CA ILE A 174 -5.30 41.57 11.06
C ILE A 174 -5.24 40.25 11.83
N ALA A 175 -4.05 39.93 12.34
CA ALA A 175 -3.82 38.76 13.17
C ALA A 175 -2.65 39.04 14.13
N SER A 176 -2.65 38.34 15.26
CA SER A 176 -1.49 38.24 16.12
C SER A 176 -1.13 36.77 16.27
N LEU A 177 0.17 36.48 16.23
CA LEU A 177 0.72 35.19 16.58
C LEU A 177 1.50 35.39 17.87
N PHE A 178 0.92 34.93 18.97
CA PHE A 178 1.61 34.81 20.24
C PHE A 178 2.23 33.43 20.32
N ASP A 179 3.55 33.36 20.43
CA ASP A 179 4.27 32.10 20.61
C ASP A 179 4.71 32.03 22.08
N ASP A 180 3.93 31.32 22.88
CA ASP A 180 4.13 31.06 24.31
C ASP A 180 5.00 29.83 24.56
N ASN A 181 5.20 28.99 23.55
CA ASN A 181 5.98 27.75 23.64
C ASN A 181 7.51 27.97 23.74
N PHE A 182 7.97 29.22 23.89
CA PHE A 182 9.37 29.55 24.14
C PHE A 182 9.80 29.29 25.59
N GLY A 183 8.85 29.17 26.53
CA GLY A 183 9.13 29.22 27.97
C GLY A 183 9.25 27.89 28.70
N GLU A 184 9.08 26.72 28.06
CA GLU A 184 8.98 25.48 28.85
C GLU A 184 10.28 24.71 29.08
N ASN A 185 11.35 24.77 28.24
CA ASN A 185 12.60 24.00 28.50
C ASN A 185 13.74 24.28 27.48
N TYR A 186 14.43 25.43 27.53
CA TYR A 186 15.57 25.68 26.62
C TYR A 186 16.82 26.17 27.35
N SER A 187 17.96 25.53 27.05
CA SER A 187 19.29 25.92 27.52
C SER A 187 19.83 27.13 26.75
N THR A 188 20.76 27.84 27.39
CA THR A 188 21.08 29.27 27.25
C THR A 188 21.77 29.72 25.96
N VAL A 189 22.06 28.80 25.03
CA VAL A 189 22.76 29.12 23.77
C VAL A 189 22.28 28.22 22.62
N LYS A 190 21.05 28.43 22.12
CA LYS A 190 20.69 27.91 20.78
C LYS A 190 19.92 28.94 19.97
N GLY A 191 20.44 29.21 18.77
CA GLY A 191 19.74 29.99 17.75
C GLY A 191 18.40 29.37 17.42
N ILE A 192 17.35 30.17 17.49
CA ILE A 192 16.01 29.75 17.11
C ILE A 192 15.99 29.69 15.57
N SER A 193 16.16 28.49 15.03
CA SER A 193 16.10 28.23 13.58
C SER A 193 14.66 28.22 13.09
N SER A 194 14.31 29.24 12.31
CA SER A 194 13.32 29.30 11.25
C SER A 194 11.95 28.67 11.54
N ARG A 195 11.07 29.40 12.23
CA ARG A 195 9.63 29.14 12.11
C ARG A 195 9.09 29.87 10.88
N TYR A 196 8.50 29.10 9.98
CA TYR A 196 7.76 29.58 8.83
C TYR A 196 6.36 30.01 9.30
N ILE A 197 6.07 31.30 9.19
CA ILE A 197 4.82 31.92 9.62
C ILE A 197 4.09 32.42 8.39
N TYR A 198 2.84 32.01 8.23
CA TYR A 198 1.99 32.53 7.16
C TYR A 198 1.63 33.99 7.45
N ILE A 199 1.89 34.87 6.48
CA ILE A 199 1.55 36.28 6.59
C ILE A 199 0.09 36.45 6.13
N PRO A 200 -0.82 36.97 6.98
CA PRO A 200 -2.21 37.19 6.60
C PRO A 200 -2.32 38.15 5.42
N MET A 201 -3.27 37.88 4.52
CA MET A 201 -3.59 38.78 3.42
C MET A 201 -3.96 40.18 3.92
N GLY A 202 -3.38 41.22 3.30
CA GLY A 202 -3.60 42.62 3.66
C GLY A 202 -2.55 43.19 4.61
N THR A 203 -1.56 42.39 5.03
CA THR A 203 -0.47 42.86 5.89
C THR A 203 0.37 43.90 5.15
N ARG A 204 0.59 45.04 5.82
CA ARG A 204 1.44 46.15 5.33
C ARG A 204 2.59 46.44 6.25
N SER A 205 2.42 46.15 7.54
CA SER A 205 3.52 46.15 8.47
C SER A 205 3.42 44.99 9.44
N ILE A 206 4.57 44.55 9.91
CA ILE A 206 4.70 43.44 10.86
C ILE A 206 5.34 44.04 12.10
N LYS A 207 4.59 44.07 13.19
CA LYS A 207 5.07 44.49 14.50
C LYS A 207 5.56 43.26 15.24
N ALA A 208 6.87 43.13 15.35
CA ALA A 208 7.51 42.14 16.20
C ALA A 208 7.69 42.71 17.60
N GLU A 209 7.10 42.06 18.60
CA GLU A 209 7.31 42.34 20.00
C GLU A 209 8.03 41.14 20.64
N ILE A 210 9.24 41.34 21.14
CA ILE A 210 9.99 40.32 21.86
C ILE A 210 10.02 40.73 23.32
N TYR A 211 9.60 39.82 24.18
CA TYR A 211 9.60 40.01 25.61
C TYR A 211 10.67 39.13 26.22
N GLY A 212 11.53 39.70 27.05
CA GLY A 212 12.45 38.97 27.90
C GLY A 212 12.20 39.34 29.35
N SER A 213 11.87 38.35 30.18
CA SER A 213 11.88 38.53 31.63
C SER A 213 13.33 38.55 32.12
N VAL A 214 13.66 39.42 33.05
CA VAL A 214 14.96 39.39 33.71
C VAL A 214 14.78 38.94 35.15
N SER A 215 14.83 37.62 35.34
CA SER A 215 14.65 36.97 36.64
C SER A 215 16.00 36.58 37.24
N SER A 216 16.67 37.52 37.90
CA SER A 216 17.58 37.16 38.99
C SER A 216 17.23 38.00 40.21
N PRO A 217 16.65 37.41 41.26
CA PRO A 217 16.41 38.08 42.52
C PRO A 217 17.66 38.13 43.43
N GLN A 218 18.84 37.72 42.95
CA GLN A 218 20.09 37.87 43.71
C GLN A 218 20.83 39.15 43.28
N ASP A 219 20.83 40.11 44.21
CA ASP A 219 21.09 41.55 44.06
C ASP A 219 22.49 42.01 43.62
N THR A 220 23.37 41.14 43.14
CA THR A 220 24.80 41.52 42.96
C THR A 220 25.27 41.69 41.52
N LEU A 221 24.49 41.28 40.51
CA LEU A 221 24.92 41.37 39.10
C LEU A 221 23.92 42.20 38.27
N PRO A 222 24.40 43.15 37.45
CA PRO A 222 23.56 43.96 36.59
C PRO A 222 22.86 43.07 35.56
N SER A 223 21.56 42.90 35.78
CA SER A 223 20.74 42.07 34.93
C SER A 223 20.66 42.74 33.54
N SER A 224 20.98 41.98 32.50
CA SER A 224 21.04 42.50 31.14
C SER A 224 20.32 41.59 30.15
N PHE A 225 19.68 42.19 29.16
CA PHE A 225 18.91 41.51 28.13
C PHE A 225 19.56 41.78 26.77
N CYS A 226 20.09 40.76 26.11
CA CYS A 226 20.77 40.92 24.84
C CYS A 226 20.01 40.25 23.70
N MET A 227 19.75 41.03 22.64
CA MET A 227 19.30 40.50 21.37
C MET A 227 20.47 40.50 20.38
N GLY A 228 20.75 39.34 19.81
CA GLY A 228 21.74 39.13 18.76
C GLY A 228 21.13 39.23 17.36
N ARG A 229 21.81 38.59 16.41
CA ARG A 229 21.45 38.53 15.00
C ARG A 229 19.98 38.18 14.79
N TYR A 230 19.30 38.99 14.01
CA TYR A 230 17.96 38.65 13.55
C TYR A 230 17.81 38.95 12.05
N SER A 231 16.93 38.19 11.40
CA SER A 231 16.64 38.32 9.99
C SER A 231 15.19 37.92 9.71
N PHE A 232 14.57 38.72 8.84
CA PHE A 232 13.19 38.54 8.42
C PHE A 232 13.18 38.26 6.92
N TYR A 233 12.85 37.03 6.56
CA TYR A 233 12.77 36.60 5.18
C TYR A 233 11.32 36.45 4.77
N THR A 234 10.94 37.03 3.65
CA THR A 234 9.70 36.68 2.97
C THR A 234 10.02 35.79 1.78
N TYR A 235 9.37 34.63 1.75
CA TYR A 235 9.30 33.80 0.57
C TYR A 235 8.06 34.21 -0.20
N GLN A 236 8.29 34.83 -1.35
CA GLN A 236 7.23 35.11 -2.31
C GLN A 236 6.84 33.81 -3.00
N PHE A 237 5.61 33.37 -2.79
CA PHE A 237 4.99 32.38 -3.65
C PHE A 237 4.07 33.12 -4.62
N ASP A 238 4.26 32.91 -5.93
CA ASP A 238 3.45 33.59 -6.93
C ASP A 238 1.98 33.11 -6.87
N ILE A 239 1.18 33.82 -6.07
CA ILE A 239 -0.25 33.55 -5.83
C ILE A 239 -1.07 33.64 -7.10
N LYS A 240 -0.58 34.37 -8.12
CA LYS A 240 -1.26 34.45 -9.42
C LYS A 240 -1.47 33.07 -10.02
N PHE A 241 -0.56 32.13 -9.76
CA PHE A 241 -0.73 30.76 -10.21
C PHE A 241 -1.70 29.97 -9.31
N ARG A 242 -1.75 30.23 -8.00
CA ARG A 242 -2.68 29.55 -7.07
C ARG A 242 -4.14 29.83 -7.40
N ASP A 243 -4.52 31.08 -7.65
CA ASP A 243 -5.87 31.44 -8.07
C ASP A 243 -6.25 30.82 -9.42
N ARG A 244 -5.30 30.81 -10.37
CA ARG A 244 -5.49 30.15 -11.66
C ARG A 244 -5.64 28.64 -11.49
N ALA A 245 -4.83 28.01 -10.64
CA ALA A 245 -4.91 26.58 -10.32
C ALA A 245 -6.25 26.24 -9.63
N GLN A 246 -6.73 27.06 -8.70
CA GLN A 246 -8.03 26.87 -8.06
C GLN A 246 -9.18 27.00 -9.08
N LYS A 247 -9.15 28.01 -9.95
CA LYS A 247 -10.11 28.15 -11.05
C LYS A 247 -10.05 26.94 -11.99
N LEU A 248 -8.85 26.49 -12.33
CA LEU A 248 -8.64 25.31 -13.18
C LEU A 248 -9.18 24.04 -12.53
N VAL A 249 -8.98 23.85 -11.23
CA VAL A 249 -9.56 22.75 -10.45
C VAL A 249 -11.08 22.79 -10.46
N ASN A 250 -11.68 23.96 -10.20
CA ASN A 250 -13.14 24.11 -10.21
C ASN A 250 -13.72 23.77 -11.60
N VAL A 251 -13.09 24.29 -12.67
CA VAL A 251 -13.51 24.03 -14.06
C VAL A 251 -13.36 22.55 -14.42
N THR A 252 -12.20 21.94 -14.17
CA THR A 252 -11.96 20.52 -14.48
C THR A 252 -12.81 19.58 -13.64
N PHE A 253 -13.15 19.95 -12.41
CA PHE A 253 -14.10 19.21 -11.58
C PHE A 253 -15.52 19.28 -12.16
N ILE A 254 -16.00 20.45 -12.57
CA ILE A 254 -17.31 20.60 -13.25
C ILE A 254 -17.33 19.77 -14.54
N ILE A 255 -16.27 19.82 -15.35
CA ILE A 255 -16.15 18.98 -16.55
C ILE A 255 -16.23 17.48 -16.20
N SER A 256 -15.60 17.07 -15.10
CA SER A 256 -15.70 15.67 -14.63
C SER A 256 -17.13 15.29 -14.26
N LEU A 257 -17.88 16.17 -13.59
CA LEU A 257 -19.31 15.97 -13.29
C LEU A 257 -20.16 15.88 -14.55
N VAL A 258 -19.88 16.72 -15.56
CA VAL A 258 -20.56 16.65 -16.86
C VAL A 258 -20.25 15.32 -17.56
N PHE A 259 -19.00 14.84 -17.53
CA PHE A 259 -18.62 13.56 -18.12
C PHE A 259 -19.31 12.36 -17.46
N ILE A 260 -19.62 12.42 -16.16
CA ILE A 260 -20.38 11.36 -15.46
C ILE A 260 -21.72 11.11 -16.14
N LEU A 261 -22.39 12.15 -16.64
CA LEU A 261 -23.69 12.04 -17.31
C LEU A 261 -23.53 11.84 -18.83
N MET A 262 -22.64 12.61 -19.45
CA MET A 262 -22.50 12.67 -20.91
C MET A 262 -21.89 11.40 -21.51
N VAL A 263 -20.88 10.80 -20.87
CA VAL A 263 -20.18 9.64 -21.44
C VAL A 263 -21.09 8.39 -21.49
N PRO A 264 -21.79 7.98 -20.42
CA PRO A 264 -22.73 6.86 -20.50
C PRO A 264 -23.82 7.10 -21.54
N LEU A 265 -24.36 8.32 -21.62
CA LEU A 265 -25.37 8.68 -22.62
C LEU A 265 -24.84 8.56 -24.04
N ALA A 266 -23.64 9.09 -24.31
CA ALA A 266 -22.99 8.99 -25.61
C ALA A 266 -22.74 7.53 -26.00
N MET A 267 -22.30 6.68 -25.06
CA MET A 267 -22.06 5.26 -25.29
C MET A 267 -23.35 4.47 -25.50
N LEU A 268 -24.44 4.83 -24.82
CA LEU A 268 -25.77 4.26 -25.05
C LEU A 268 -26.32 4.65 -26.44
N LEU A 269 -26.15 5.90 -26.86
CA LEU A 269 -26.56 6.38 -28.18
C LEU A 269 -25.73 5.71 -29.29
N GLU A 270 -24.42 5.58 -29.11
CA GLU A 270 -23.55 4.85 -30.04
C GLU A 270 -23.91 3.36 -30.08
N GLY A 271 -24.16 2.73 -28.93
CA GLY A 271 -24.63 1.35 -28.84
C GLY A 271 -25.92 1.15 -29.62
N ARG A 272 -26.92 2.03 -29.41
CA ARG A 272 -28.18 2.02 -30.14
C ARG A 272 -27.99 2.19 -31.64
N ARG A 273 -27.11 3.10 -32.06
CA ARG A 273 -26.76 3.32 -33.48
C ARG A 273 -26.11 2.10 -34.12
N ASN A 274 -25.26 1.39 -33.38
CA ASN A 274 -24.53 0.21 -33.85
C ASN A 274 -25.31 -1.12 -33.63
N GLY A 275 -26.56 -1.06 -33.17
CA GLY A 275 -27.39 -2.24 -32.91
C GLY A 275 -26.97 -3.07 -31.68
N LYS A 276 -26.04 -2.57 -30.85
CA LYS A 276 -25.56 -3.23 -29.62
C LYS A 276 -26.26 -2.63 -28.41
N ARG A 277 -26.98 -3.46 -27.65
CA ARG A 277 -27.93 -2.97 -26.62
C ARG A 277 -27.37 -2.81 -25.20
N THR A 278 -26.11 -3.14 -24.93
CA THR A 278 -25.60 -3.15 -23.54
C THR A 278 -24.41 -2.22 -23.34
N LEU A 279 -24.54 -1.31 -22.37
CA LEU A 279 -23.42 -0.53 -21.84
C LEU A 279 -22.42 -1.49 -21.20
N LYS A 280 -21.16 -1.42 -21.62
CA LYS A 280 -20.10 -2.25 -21.04
C LYS A 280 -19.18 -1.39 -20.20
N MET A 281 -18.83 -1.92 -19.04
CA MET A 281 -17.80 -1.35 -18.16
C MET A 281 -16.51 -2.16 -18.29
N ILE A 282 -15.41 -1.67 -17.70
CA ILE A 282 -14.19 -2.46 -17.47
C ILE A 282 -14.57 -3.82 -16.92
N ASP A 283 -14.35 -4.85 -17.74
CA ASP A 283 -14.52 -6.22 -17.30
C ASP A 283 -13.32 -6.62 -16.42
N LEU A 284 -13.59 -6.88 -15.15
CA LEU A 284 -12.58 -7.33 -14.21
C LEU A 284 -12.35 -8.84 -14.26
N VAL A 285 -13.28 -9.58 -14.85
CA VAL A 285 -13.30 -11.04 -14.92
C VAL A 285 -12.66 -11.52 -16.23
N HIS A 286 -12.91 -10.82 -17.35
CA HIS A 286 -12.31 -11.21 -18.62
C HIS A 286 -10.83 -10.85 -18.69
N THR A 287 -9.99 -11.83 -19.05
CA THR A 287 -8.54 -11.67 -19.25
C THR A 287 -8.13 -10.91 -20.52
N GLN A 288 -9.11 -10.46 -21.32
CA GLN A 288 -8.87 -9.71 -22.56
C GLN A 288 -8.31 -8.32 -22.27
N GLY A 289 -7.60 -7.71 -23.21
CA GLY A 289 -7.03 -6.37 -23.06
C GLY A 289 -5.77 -6.30 -22.18
N SER A 290 -5.22 -5.10 -22.03
CA SER A 290 -4.03 -4.89 -21.22
C SER A 290 -4.36 -4.93 -19.72
N ARG A 291 -3.93 -5.99 -19.05
CA ARG A 291 -4.14 -6.18 -17.60
C ARG A 291 -3.41 -5.14 -16.77
N LEU A 292 -2.23 -4.69 -17.22
CA LEU A 292 -1.45 -3.66 -16.55
C LEU A 292 -2.22 -2.34 -16.51
N ILE A 293 -2.84 -1.94 -17.62
CA ILE A 293 -3.61 -0.69 -17.70
C ILE A 293 -4.80 -0.75 -16.76
N ARG A 294 -5.53 -1.87 -16.73
CA ARG A 294 -6.61 -2.06 -15.75
C ARG A 294 -6.10 -2.00 -14.31
N GLY A 295 -4.91 -2.53 -14.02
CA GLY A 295 -4.32 -2.41 -12.70
C GLY A 295 -3.95 -0.97 -12.33
N MET A 296 -3.38 -0.22 -13.27
CA MET A 296 -3.08 1.20 -13.10
C MET A 296 -4.35 2.04 -12.92
N PHE A 297 -5.49 1.64 -13.51
CA PHE A 297 -6.79 2.33 -13.33
C PHE A 297 -7.16 2.42 -11.85
N PHE A 298 -7.17 1.27 -11.16
CA PHE A 298 -7.55 1.25 -9.75
C PHE A 298 -6.50 1.90 -8.85
N ALA A 299 -5.23 1.89 -9.26
CA ALA A 299 -4.17 2.62 -8.58
C ALA A 299 -4.43 4.13 -8.56
N LEU A 300 -4.95 4.71 -9.65
CA LEU A 300 -5.34 6.12 -9.68
C LEU A 300 -6.48 6.43 -8.71
N CYS A 301 -7.52 5.59 -8.65
CA CYS A 301 -8.61 5.76 -7.68
C CYS A 301 -8.09 5.74 -6.23
N VAL A 302 -7.14 4.85 -5.97
CA VAL A 302 -6.45 4.72 -4.68
C VAL A 302 -5.63 5.96 -4.32
N SER A 303 -4.94 6.59 -5.28
CA SER A 303 -4.20 7.83 -5.01
C SER A 303 -5.12 8.97 -4.56
N PHE A 304 -6.28 9.12 -5.22
CA PHE A 304 -7.30 10.10 -4.82
C PHE A 304 -7.87 9.84 -3.44
N LEU A 305 -8.05 8.57 -3.09
CA LEU A 305 -8.42 8.18 -1.74
C LEU A 305 -7.36 8.62 -0.72
N TYR A 306 -6.10 8.37 -1.01
CA TYR A 306 -5.00 8.78 -0.12
C TYR A 306 -4.96 10.31 0.09
N ALA A 307 -5.13 11.09 -0.98
CA ALA A 307 -5.21 12.56 -0.90
C ALA A 307 -6.41 13.02 -0.05
N THR A 308 -7.54 12.33 -0.14
CA THR A 308 -8.74 12.63 0.66
C THR A 308 -8.52 12.28 2.14
N TYR A 309 -7.80 11.19 2.42
CA TYR A 309 -7.40 10.84 3.78
C TYR A 309 -6.43 11.87 4.38
N GLN A 310 -5.47 12.37 3.60
CA GLN A 310 -4.57 13.45 4.03
C GLN A 310 -5.34 14.74 4.36
N TRP A 311 -6.33 15.09 3.51
CA TRP A 311 -7.22 16.22 3.80
C TRP A 311 -8.01 16.02 5.09
N LEU A 312 -8.55 14.82 5.31
CA LEU A 312 -9.33 14.49 6.49
C LEU A 312 -8.50 14.58 7.78
N THR A 313 -7.21 14.26 7.71
CA THR A 313 -6.28 14.25 8.84
C THR A 313 -5.47 15.54 8.98
N ALA A 314 -5.63 16.49 8.08
CA ALA A 314 -4.91 17.76 8.10
C ALA A 314 -5.23 18.55 9.37
N LYS A 315 -4.18 19.06 10.03
CA LYS A 315 -4.30 19.99 11.17
C LYS A 315 -4.71 21.38 10.68
N LYS A 316 -5.41 22.15 11.50
CA LYS A 316 -5.78 23.55 11.23
C LYS A 316 -4.52 24.33 10.81
N GLY A 317 -4.60 25.06 9.70
CA GLY A 317 -3.48 25.84 9.14
C GLY A 317 -2.53 25.06 8.22
N SER A 318 -2.72 23.75 8.03
CA SER A 318 -2.00 22.99 6.99
C SER A 318 -2.57 23.33 5.60
N PRO A 319 -1.74 23.44 4.55
CA PRO A 319 -2.26 23.62 3.18
C PRO A 319 -3.16 22.45 2.72
N ASN A 320 -3.07 21.31 3.40
CA ASN A 320 -3.94 20.16 3.15
C ASN A 320 -5.37 20.33 3.72
N THR A 321 -5.72 21.45 4.37
CA THR A 321 -7.05 21.60 4.97
C THR A 321 -8.14 21.87 3.95
N VAL A 322 -7.83 22.39 2.77
CA VAL A 322 -8.84 22.70 1.76
C VAL A 322 -8.99 21.50 0.81
N LEU A 323 -10.17 20.88 0.76
CA LEU A 323 -10.48 19.88 -0.28
C LEU A 323 -11.11 20.61 -1.45
N PRO A 324 -10.41 20.73 -2.58
CA PRO A 324 -10.91 21.55 -3.68
C PRO A 324 -12.08 20.90 -4.43
N VAL A 325 -12.29 19.59 -4.22
CA VAL A 325 -13.36 18.78 -4.82
C VAL A 325 -14.77 19.26 -4.39
N PHE A 326 -14.89 20.10 -3.36
CA PHE A 326 -16.17 20.64 -2.89
C PHE A 326 -16.18 22.16 -2.71
N SER A 327 -15.71 22.93 -3.70
CA SER A 327 -15.75 24.40 -3.61
C SER A 327 -14.95 24.96 -2.42
N GLY A 328 -13.90 24.26 -1.98
CA GLY A 328 -13.02 24.72 -0.91
C GLY A 328 -13.56 24.55 0.51
N ILE A 329 -14.28 23.46 0.80
CA ILE A 329 -14.58 23.10 2.20
C ILE A 329 -13.27 22.92 2.95
N ASP A 330 -13.03 23.84 3.89
CA ASP A 330 -11.92 23.79 4.82
C ASP A 330 -12.21 22.74 5.90
N SER A 331 -11.34 21.73 6.02
CA SER A 331 -11.42 20.69 7.02
C SER A 331 -11.34 21.27 8.43
N ALA A 332 -10.73 22.45 8.60
CA ALA A 332 -10.72 23.14 9.89
C ALA A 332 -12.14 23.50 10.36
N LYS A 333 -13.04 23.91 9.45
CA LYS A 333 -14.44 24.21 9.78
C LYS A 333 -15.23 22.97 10.21
N LEU A 334 -14.81 21.79 9.73
CA LEU A 334 -15.40 20.50 10.12
C LEU A 334 -14.93 20.03 11.51
N VAL A 335 -13.81 20.54 12.02
CA VAL A 335 -13.22 20.09 13.29
C VAL A 335 -13.69 20.92 14.49
N THR A 336 -14.13 22.16 14.28
CA THR A 336 -14.45 23.11 15.36
C THR A 336 -15.69 22.77 16.18
N SER A 337 -16.69 22.08 15.61
CA SER A 337 -17.94 21.74 16.31
C SER A 337 -18.07 20.23 16.53
N HIS A 338 -18.53 19.81 17.72
CA HIS A 338 -18.84 18.40 18.02
C HIS A 338 -19.87 17.80 17.05
N ALA A 339 -20.86 18.59 16.61
CA ALA A 339 -21.82 18.17 15.59
C ALA A 339 -21.14 17.93 14.23
N MET A 340 -20.18 18.78 13.86
CA MET A 340 -19.44 18.64 12.60
C MET A 340 -18.47 17.44 12.61
N LYS A 341 -17.93 17.06 13.78
CA LYS A 341 -17.15 15.82 13.92
C LYS A 341 -17.97 14.57 13.58
N ALA A 342 -19.27 14.54 13.90
CA ALA A 342 -20.16 13.43 13.52
C ALA A 342 -20.44 13.39 12.00
N VAL A 343 -20.54 14.55 11.36
CA VAL A 343 -20.79 14.67 9.90
C VAL A 343 -19.53 14.40 9.06
N LYS A 344 -18.34 14.53 9.66
CA LYS A 344 -17.05 14.30 9.00
C LYS A 344 -16.93 12.91 8.37
N THR A 345 -17.38 11.86 9.06
CA THR A 345 -17.30 10.47 8.56
C THR A 345 -18.24 10.21 7.38
N PRO A 346 -19.53 10.58 7.42
CA PRO A 346 -20.40 10.52 6.24
C PRO A 346 -19.89 11.32 5.03
N ILE A 347 -19.37 12.54 5.23
CA ILE A 347 -18.77 13.33 4.15
C ILE A 347 -17.58 12.58 3.54
N PHE A 348 -16.71 12.03 4.38
CA PHE A 348 -15.59 11.22 3.92
C PHE A 348 -16.07 10.02 3.08
N MET A 349 -17.10 9.30 3.53
CA MET A 349 -17.71 8.19 2.78
C MET A 349 -18.30 8.66 1.43
N LEU A 350 -18.94 9.81 1.39
CA LEU A 350 -19.48 10.40 0.16
C LEU A 350 -18.36 10.75 -0.84
N CYS A 351 -17.20 11.20 -0.35
CA CYS A 351 -16.03 11.47 -1.20
C CYS A 351 -15.57 10.23 -1.97
N PHE A 352 -15.60 9.04 -1.35
CA PHE A 352 -15.26 7.79 -2.07
C PHE A 352 -16.22 7.52 -3.23
N LEU A 353 -17.52 7.74 -3.00
CA LEU A 353 -18.54 7.52 -4.02
C LEU A 353 -18.31 8.49 -5.18
N ILE A 354 -18.03 9.77 -4.89
CA ILE A 354 -17.74 10.78 -5.90
C ILE A 354 -16.47 10.46 -6.67
N ILE A 355 -15.38 10.05 -6.01
CA ILE A 355 -14.16 9.61 -6.70
C ILE A 355 -14.46 8.43 -7.62
N GLY A 356 -15.22 7.44 -7.14
CA GLY A 356 -15.66 6.30 -7.96
C GLY A 356 -16.46 6.75 -9.19
N MET A 357 -17.36 7.72 -9.04
CA MET A 357 -18.11 8.30 -10.15
C MET A 357 -17.20 9.07 -11.11
N MET A 358 -16.22 9.84 -10.64
CA MET A 358 -15.31 10.61 -11.50
C MET A 358 -14.48 9.72 -12.44
N PHE A 359 -14.09 8.53 -11.98
CA PHE A 359 -13.36 7.55 -12.80
C PHE A 359 -14.27 6.65 -13.64
N TRP A 360 -15.59 6.69 -13.41
CA TRP A 360 -16.56 5.83 -14.11
C TRP A 360 -16.63 6.11 -15.64
N PRO A 361 -16.62 7.36 -16.13
CA PRO A 361 -16.51 7.66 -17.56
C PRO A 361 -15.30 7.01 -18.23
N ILE A 362 -14.14 7.07 -17.58
CA ILE A 362 -12.89 6.46 -18.09
C ILE A 362 -13.06 4.94 -18.19
N ALA A 363 -13.71 4.33 -17.19
CA ALA A 363 -13.98 2.89 -17.18
C ALA A 363 -14.93 2.45 -18.31
N ILE A 364 -16.00 3.20 -18.55
CA ILE A 364 -16.93 2.91 -19.66
C ILE A 364 -16.21 3.07 -21.00
N CYS A 365 -15.51 4.20 -21.21
CA CYS A 365 -14.75 4.45 -22.43
C CYS A 365 -13.76 3.32 -22.69
N TYR A 366 -13.01 2.87 -21.67
CA TYR A 366 -12.11 1.73 -21.80
C TYR A 366 -12.83 0.44 -22.25
N GLY A 367 -14.01 0.15 -21.69
CA GLY A 367 -14.83 -1.00 -22.08
C GLY A 367 -15.20 -0.99 -23.57
N HIS A 368 -15.65 0.16 -24.06
CA HIS A 368 -16.06 0.36 -25.45
C HIS A 368 -14.88 0.48 -26.43
N VAL A 369 -13.72 1.00 -25.99
CA VAL A 369 -12.49 1.00 -26.79
C VAL A 369 -12.04 -0.42 -27.14
N ASN A 370 -12.19 -1.37 -26.21
CA ASN A 370 -11.87 -2.77 -26.49
C ASN A 370 -12.78 -3.40 -27.56
N GLU A 371 -13.92 -2.78 -27.86
CA GLU A 371 -14.79 -3.18 -28.96
C GLU A 371 -14.49 -2.46 -30.29
N GLY A 372 -13.47 -1.61 -30.32
CA GLY A 372 -13.08 -0.83 -31.50
C GLY A 372 -13.79 0.51 -31.66
N SER A 373 -14.49 1.01 -30.64
CA SER A 373 -15.11 2.35 -30.70
C SER A 373 -14.06 3.46 -30.66
N ARG A 374 -14.01 4.28 -31.71
CA ARG A 374 -13.12 5.45 -31.79
C ARG A 374 -13.63 6.62 -30.96
N THR A 375 -14.94 6.82 -30.93
CA THR A 375 -15.62 7.83 -30.10
C THR A 375 -15.37 7.60 -28.62
N ALA A 376 -15.43 6.35 -28.16
CA ALA A 376 -15.03 5.98 -26.80
C ALA A 376 -13.55 6.30 -26.53
N ALA A 377 -12.67 6.13 -27.52
CA ALA A 377 -11.25 6.43 -27.36
C ALA A 377 -11.00 7.94 -27.19
N VAL A 378 -11.67 8.77 -27.99
CA VAL A 378 -11.59 10.24 -27.89
C VAL A 378 -12.16 10.74 -26.57
N LEU A 379 -13.37 10.30 -26.20
CA LEU A 379 -14.00 10.68 -24.93
C LEU A 379 -13.19 10.18 -23.72
N GLY A 380 -12.63 8.98 -23.82
CA GLY A 380 -11.72 8.43 -22.80
C GLY A 380 -10.45 9.24 -22.63
N LEU A 381 -9.81 9.66 -23.74
CA LEU A 381 -8.64 10.53 -23.71
C LEU A 381 -8.95 11.87 -23.04
N LEU A 382 -10.05 12.52 -23.44
CA LEU A 382 -10.48 13.79 -22.87
C LEU A 382 -10.78 13.67 -21.36
N ALA A 383 -11.46 12.60 -20.95
CA ALA A 383 -11.74 12.34 -19.55
C ALA A 383 -10.45 12.10 -18.74
N VAL A 384 -9.50 11.31 -19.25
CA VAL A 384 -8.22 11.07 -18.57
C VAL A 384 -7.39 12.34 -18.47
N VAL A 385 -7.26 13.13 -19.55
CA VAL A 385 -6.53 14.39 -19.53
C VAL A 385 -7.16 15.36 -18.53
N ASN A 386 -8.50 15.45 -18.50
CA ASN A 386 -9.20 16.30 -17.55
C ASN A 386 -8.93 15.88 -16.09
N VAL A 387 -8.99 14.58 -15.77
CA VAL A 387 -8.68 14.07 -14.43
C VAL A 387 -7.19 14.23 -14.08
N ALA A 388 -6.28 14.09 -15.05
CA ALA A 388 -4.86 14.32 -14.86
C ALA A 388 -4.56 15.80 -14.56
N VAL A 389 -5.16 16.74 -15.30
CA VAL A 389 -5.04 18.18 -15.05
C VAL A 389 -5.65 18.55 -13.71
N LEU A 390 -6.83 18.01 -13.39
CA LEU A 390 -7.46 18.17 -12.08
C LEU A 390 -6.49 17.73 -10.98
N ARG A 391 -5.90 16.54 -11.12
CA ARG A 391 -4.98 16.00 -10.11
C ARG A 391 -3.69 16.78 -9.99
N ALA A 392 -3.06 17.16 -11.09
CA ALA A 392 -1.84 17.97 -11.07
C ALA A 392 -2.10 19.35 -10.44
N SER A 393 -3.26 19.95 -10.73
CA SER A 393 -3.66 21.23 -10.14
C SER A 393 -3.98 21.09 -8.65
N LEU A 394 -4.63 19.99 -8.23
CA LEU A 394 -4.83 19.66 -6.81
C LEU A 394 -3.50 19.50 -6.07
N GLN A 395 -2.56 18.77 -6.66
CA GLN A 395 -1.22 18.58 -6.08
C GLN A 395 -0.49 19.91 -5.95
N TYR A 396 -0.55 20.76 -6.98
CA TYR A 396 0.03 22.09 -6.93
C TYR A 396 -0.53 22.93 -5.78
N LEU A 397 -1.85 22.86 -5.54
CA LEU A 397 -2.50 23.57 -4.43
C LEU A 397 -2.14 23.01 -3.05
N GLN A 398 -1.85 21.70 -2.97
CA GLN A 398 -1.49 20.99 -1.75
C GLN A 398 -0.01 21.05 -1.42
N MET A 399 0.83 21.38 -2.40
CA MET A 399 2.28 21.42 -2.26
C MET A 399 2.64 22.47 -1.20
N ASN A 400 3.32 22.05 -0.12
CA ASN A 400 3.98 23.04 0.71
C ASN A 400 5.02 23.69 -0.17
N PRO A 401 5.09 25.01 -0.16
CA PRO A 401 5.95 25.69 -1.10
C PRO A 401 7.44 25.60 -0.67
N LEU A 402 7.69 25.03 0.52
CA LEU A 402 8.98 24.65 1.06
C LEU A 402 9.40 23.22 0.67
N ASP A 403 8.46 22.38 0.24
CA ASP A 403 8.79 21.02 -0.19
C ASP A 403 9.47 21.11 -1.55
N SER A 404 10.62 20.43 -1.70
CA SER A 404 11.31 20.40 -2.98
C SER A 404 10.40 19.79 -4.06
N ILE A 405 10.44 20.34 -5.28
CA ILE A 405 9.71 19.81 -6.44
C ILE A 405 10.05 18.33 -6.64
N THR A 406 11.31 17.95 -6.41
CA THR A 406 11.77 16.57 -6.45
C THR A 406 11.00 15.68 -5.48
N THR A 407 10.78 16.09 -4.23
CA THR A 407 10.02 15.31 -3.25
C THR A 407 8.59 15.07 -3.73
N VAL A 408 7.94 16.11 -4.26
CA VAL A 408 6.56 16.01 -4.79
C VAL A 408 6.48 15.10 -6.01
N VAL A 409 7.45 15.20 -6.93
CA VAL A 409 7.55 14.29 -8.08
C VAL A 409 7.76 12.85 -7.61
N PHE A 410 8.59 12.62 -6.59
CA PHE A 410 8.79 11.29 -6.01
C PHE A 410 7.51 10.74 -5.37
N TYR A 411 6.77 11.54 -4.59
CA TYR A 411 5.50 11.11 -4.01
C TYR A 411 4.49 10.64 -5.05
N HIS A 412 4.49 11.27 -6.23
CA HIS A 412 3.49 11.04 -7.27
C HIS A 412 4.01 10.29 -8.49
N LEU A 413 5.23 9.76 -8.46
CA LEU A 413 5.87 9.11 -9.61
C LEU A 413 5.01 8.00 -10.23
N VAL A 414 4.48 7.10 -9.40
CA VAL A 414 3.65 5.97 -9.84
C VAL A 414 2.32 6.45 -10.41
N GLU A 415 1.76 7.51 -9.84
CA GLU A 415 0.53 8.16 -10.31
C GLU A 415 0.74 8.83 -11.68
N PHE A 416 1.85 9.57 -11.87
CA PHE A 416 2.21 10.15 -13.16
C PHE A 416 2.40 9.06 -14.22
N PHE A 417 3.10 7.98 -13.88
CA PHE A 417 3.28 6.86 -14.80
C PHE A 417 1.94 6.21 -15.20
N ALA A 418 1.01 6.09 -14.25
CA ALA A 418 -0.33 5.59 -14.52
C ALA A 418 -1.10 6.53 -15.48
N PHE A 419 -1.11 7.85 -15.24
CA PHE A 419 -1.75 8.82 -16.14
C PHE A 419 -1.14 8.80 -17.54
N ILE A 420 0.19 8.82 -17.65
CA ILE A 420 0.90 8.74 -18.95
C ILE A 420 0.52 7.44 -19.67
N SER A 421 0.46 6.32 -18.95
CA SER A 421 0.05 5.03 -19.52
C SER A 421 -1.37 5.07 -20.10
N PHE A 422 -2.31 5.74 -19.42
CA PHE A 422 -3.68 5.92 -19.94
C PHE A 422 -3.75 6.85 -21.14
N ILE A 423 -3.06 7.99 -21.07
CA ILE A 423 -3.02 8.96 -22.18
C ILE A 423 -2.47 8.28 -23.43
N VAL A 424 -1.34 7.57 -23.30
CA VAL A 424 -0.74 6.81 -24.40
C VAL A 424 -1.68 5.71 -24.89
N TYR A 425 -2.36 4.99 -23.99
CA TYR A 425 -3.31 3.95 -24.39
C TYR A 425 -4.46 4.48 -25.24
N PHE A 426 -5.12 5.55 -24.80
CA PHE A 426 -6.23 6.13 -25.54
C PHE A 426 -5.75 6.82 -26.83
N ALA A 427 -4.60 7.52 -26.80
CA ALA A 427 -3.99 8.12 -28.00
C ALA A 427 -3.65 7.06 -29.07
N LEU A 428 -3.03 5.94 -28.66
CA LEU A 428 -2.74 4.83 -29.58
C LEU A 428 -4.02 4.15 -30.08
N SER A 429 -5.07 4.08 -29.26
CA SER A 429 -6.38 3.55 -29.67
C SER A 429 -7.06 4.42 -30.72
N ILE A 430 -6.85 5.74 -30.66
CA ILE A 430 -7.31 6.70 -31.69
C ILE A 430 -6.47 6.56 -32.97
N ALA A 431 -5.14 6.51 -32.83
CA ALA A 431 -4.22 6.48 -33.97
C ALA A 431 -4.24 5.15 -34.75
N LEU A 432 -4.40 4.01 -34.06
CA LEU A 432 -4.22 2.68 -34.62
C LEU A 432 -5.36 1.69 -34.27
N PRO A 433 -6.64 2.00 -34.59
CA PRO A 433 -7.78 1.20 -34.17
C PRO A 433 -7.72 -0.25 -34.68
N GLY A 434 -7.31 -0.47 -35.94
CA GLY A 434 -7.27 -1.81 -36.54
C GLY A 434 -6.17 -2.73 -35.98
N ARG A 435 -5.00 -2.18 -35.62
CA ARG A 435 -3.93 -2.97 -34.99
C ARG A 435 -4.32 -3.39 -33.57
N PHE A 436 -5.00 -2.51 -32.84
CA PHE A 436 -5.45 -2.77 -31.48
C PHE A 436 -6.52 -3.86 -31.44
N GLU A 437 -7.50 -3.80 -32.34
CA GLU A 437 -8.53 -4.84 -32.47
C GLU A 437 -7.91 -6.21 -32.77
N THR A 438 -6.92 -6.24 -33.66
CA THR A 438 -6.18 -7.47 -34.00
C THR A 438 -5.38 -8.02 -32.81
N TYR A 439 -4.76 -7.14 -32.01
CA TYR A 439 -4.03 -7.53 -30.80
C TYR A 439 -4.97 -8.07 -29.71
N ILE A 440 -6.14 -7.45 -29.51
CA ILE A 440 -7.15 -7.91 -28.56
C ILE A 440 -7.67 -9.30 -28.96
N ARG A 441 -7.92 -9.54 -30.26
CA ARG A 441 -8.34 -10.87 -30.76
C ARG A 441 -7.32 -11.98 -30.48
N LYS A 442 -6.03 -11.67 -30.35
CA LYS A 442 -4.99 -12.66 -29.99
C LYS A 442 -5.15 -13.23 -28.57
N THR A 443 -5.93 -12.63 -27.67
CA THR A 443 -6.09 -13.14 -26.30
C THR A 443 -6.78 -14.51 -26.23
N TYR A 444 -7.71 -14.82 -27.14
CA TYR A 444 -8.33 -16.15 -27.23
C TYR A 444 -7.34 -17.26 -27.59
N PHE A 445 -6.23 -16.91 -28.24
CA PHE A 445 -5.17 -17.86 -28.57
C PHE A 445 -4.60 -18.50 -27.29
N HIS A 446 -4.55 -17.75 -26.20
CA HIS A 446 -4.00 -18.26 -24.95
C HIS A 446 -4.86 -19.36 -24.31
N SER A 447 -6.19 -19.18 -24.31
CA SER A 447 -7.09 -20.22 -23.79
C SER A 447 -7.04 -21.47 -24.67
N ALA A 448 -6.96 -21.29 -26.00
CA ALA A 448 -6.79 -22.40 -26.94
C ALA A 448 -5.45 -23.14 -26.74
N LEU A 449 -4.35 -22.40 -26.56
CA LEU A 449 -3.04 -22.97 -26.22
C LEU A 449 -3.09 -23.77 -24.91
N HIS A 450 -3.79 -23.25 -23.89
CA HIS A 450 -3.94 -23.95 -22.62
C HIS A 450 -4.68 -25.28 -22.80
N VAL A 451 -5.79 -25.30 -23.54
CA VAL A 451 -6.52 -26.54 -23.85
C VAL A 451 -5.66 -27.49 -24.68
N THR A 452 -4.91 -26.98 -25.65
CA THR A 452 -3.99 -27.78 -26.47
C THR A 452 -2.87 -28.39 -25.62
N ALA A 453 -2.32 -27.63 -24.68
CA ALA A 453 -1.32 -28.11 -23.74
C ALA A 453 -1.88 -29.17 -22.80
N LEU A 454 -3.13 -29.04 -22.33
CA LEU A 454 -3.80 -30.07 -21.55
C LEU A 454 -3.96 -31.38 -22.34
N LEU A 455 -4.32 -31.27 -23.63
CA LEU A 455 -4.45 -32.44 -24.51
C LEU A 455 -3.09 -33.09 -24.82
N ARG A 456 -2.02 -32.30 -25.01
CA ARG A 456 -0.65 -32.80 -25.27
C ARG A 456 0.05 -33.38 -24.04
N LYS A 457 -0.19 -32.84 -22.85
CA LYS A 457 0.48 -33.28 -21.62
C LYS A 457 0.19 -34.74 -21.25
N VAL A 458 -0.90 -35.30 -21.77
CA VAL A 458 -1.21 -36.73 -21.67
C VAL A 458 -0.15 -37.58 -22.36
N ASP A 459 0.48 -37.08 -23.42
CA ASP A 459 1.49 -37.82 -24.20
C ASP A 459 2.88 -37.79 -23.53
N GLU A 460 3.17 -36.82 -22.66
CA GLU A 460 4.48 -36.64 -22.01
C GLU A 460 4.59 -37.28 -20.61
N SER A 461 3.49 -37.76 -20.03
CA SER A 461 3.51 -38.31 -18.66
C SER A 461 4.11 -39.71 -18.54
N GLU A 462 4.45 -40.38 -19.63
CA GLU A 462 4.97 -41.76 -19.62
C GLU A 462 6.50 -41.89 -19.62
N SER A 463 7.29 -40.79 -19.69
CA SER A 463 8.75 -40.92 -19.92
C SER A 463 9.69 -40.27 -18.88
N ASP A 464 9.21 -39.86 -17.70
CA ASP A 464 10.11 -39.38 -16.64
C ASP A 464 10.61 -40.57 -15.79
N GLU A 465 11.40 -41.47 -16.41
CA GLU A 465 12.27 -42.37 -15.65
C GLU A 465 13.24 -41.53 -14.81
N SER A 466 13.25 -41.79 -13.50
CA SER A 466 14.01 -41.04 -12.52
C SER A 466 15.51 -41.22 -12.72
N GLU A 467 16.15 -40.36 -13.50
CA GLU A 467 17.62 -40.26 -13.54
C GLU A 467 18.16 -39.91 -12.15
N GLU A 468 18.81 -40.88 -11.52
CA GLU A 468 19.50 -40.77 -10.24
C GLU A 468 20.83 -40.02 -10.41
N LYS A 469 20.77 -38.70 -10.66
CA LYS A 469 21.99 -37.86 -10.74
C LYS A 469 22.64 -37.65 -9.38
N SER A 470 23.95 -37.89 -9.30
CA SER A 470 24.75 -37.83 -8.08
C SER A 470 24.63 -36.47 -7.38
N GLN A 471 24.30 -36.51 -6.09
CA GLN A 471 23.91 -35.33 -5.32
C GLN A 471 25.14 -34.59 -4.77
N GLY A 472 25.51 -33.50 -5.42
CA GLY A 472 26.41 -32.50 -4.82
C GLY A 472 25.84 -31.91 -3.53
N ILE A 473 26.68 -31.26 -2.72
CA ILE A 473 26.33 -30.67 -1.42
C ILE A 473 25.12 -29.71 -1.53
N LEU A 474 25.00 -28.97 -2.64
CA LEU A 474 23.87 -28.10 -2.93
C LEU A 474 22.56 -28.88 -3.13
N ALA A 475 22.62 -30.07 -3.75
CA ALA A 475 21.50 -30.99 -3.88
C ALA A 475 21.14 -31.64 -2.54
N LYS A 476 22.11 -31.85 -1.62
CA LYS A 476 21.84 -32.27 -0.23
C LYS A 476 21.18 -31.17 0.61
N ILE A 477 21.56 -29.90 0.43
CA ILE A 477 20.88 -28.77 1.10
C ILE A 477 19.47 -28.60 0.54
N LYS A 478 19.33 -28.66 -0.80
CA LYS A 478 18.02 -28.66 -1.47
C LYS A 478 17.18 -29.88 -1.09
N SER A 479 17.79 -31.05 -0.88
CA SER A 479 17.10 -32.27 -0.44
C SER A 479 16.63 -32.19 1.01
N LYS A 480 17.42 -31.59 1.91
CA LYS A 480 17.00 -31.27 3.29
C LYS A 480 15.82 -30.30 3.33
N PHE A 481 15.80 -29.26 2.50
CA PHE A 481 14.64 -28.36 2.36
C PHE A 481 13.44 -28.99 1.62
N THR A 482 13.61 -30.14 0.93
CA THR A 482 12.55 -30.81 0.16
C THR A 482 12.03 -32.11 0.79
N ARG A 483 12.57 -32.56 1.93
CA ARG A 483 11.95 -33.64 2.72
C ARG A 483 10.56 -33.21 3.17
N VAL A 484 9.55 -33.99 2.79
CA VAL A 484 8.10 -33.70 2.91
C VAL A 484 7.70 -33.23 4.31
N GLU A 485 8.37 -33.70 5.35
CA GLU A 485 8.04 -33.45 6.76
C GLU A 485 8.64 -32.15 7.34
N VAL A 486 9.67 -31.55 6.72
CA VAL A 486 10.32 -30.30 7.19
C VAL A 486 10.19 -29.18 6.15
N ARG A 487 9.29 -29.36 5.17
CA ARG A 487 8.99 -28.27 4.23
C ARG A 487 8.40 -27.12 5.04
N PRO A 488 8.91 -25.89 4.89
CA PRO A 488 8.17 -24.73 5.33
C PRO A 488 6.75 -24.85 4.81
N ILE A 489 5.75 -24.47 5.61
CA ILE A 489 4.31 -24.67 5.31
C ILE A 489 3.93 -24.17 3.89
N TRP A 490 4.69 -23.23 3.32
CA TRP A 490 4.53 -22.71 1.95
C TRP A 490 5.10 -23.60 0.80
N ILE A 491 5.84 -24.68 1.10
CA ILE A 491 6.39 -25.65 0.11
C ILE A 491 5.71 -27.03 0.25
N SER A 492 4.96 -27.29 1.31
CA SER A 492 4.21 -28.55 1.45
C SER A 492 3.10 -28.61 0.37
N GLY A 493 3.03 -29.73 -0.36
CA GLY A 493 2.08 -29.95 -1.46
C GLY A 493 2.56 -29.65 -2.88
N ARG A 494 3.86 -29.40 -3.12
CA ARG A 494 4.44 -29.34 -4.49
C ARG A 494 4.97 -30.70 -4.94
N GLU A 495 4.46 -31.21 -6.06
CA GLU A 495 5.08 -32.32 -6.80
C GLU A 495 6.45 -31.91 -7.35
N LYS A 496 7.37 -32.86 -7.34
CA LYS A 496 8.83 -32.67 -7.44
C LYS A 496 9.33 -32.43 -8.87
N LYS A 497 8.55 -31.80 -9.78
CA LYS A 497 9.05 -31.51 -11.13
C LYS A 497 10.07 -30.38 -11.08
N SER A 498 11.30 -30.70 -11.51
CA SER A 498 12.45 -29.80 -11.64
C SER A 498 12.17 -28.71 -12.68
N GLN A 499 11.48 -27.65 -12.29
CA GLN A 499 11.45 -26.42 -13.06
C GLN A 499 12.11 -25.31 -12.27
N THR A 500 13.09 -24.67 -12.92
CA THR A 500 13.67 -23.38 -12.53
C THR A 500 12.55 -22.42 -12.08
N THR A 501 12.70 -21.80 -10.91
CA THR A 501 11.67 -20.98 -10.25
C THR A 501 11.34 -19.70 -11.03
N THR A 502 12.26 -19.17 -11.82
CA THR A 502 12.11 -17.93 -12.60
C THR A 502 11.06 -17.99 -13.73
N PRO A 503 11.02 -18.99 -14.63
CA PRO A 503 9.95 -19.10 -15.62
C PRO A 503 8.57 -19.28 -14.98
N PHE A 504 8.49 -19.88 -13.79
CA PHE A 504 7.20 -20.09 -13.11
C PHE A 504 6.55 -18.78 -12.67
N ILE A 505 7.31 -17.85 -12.08
CA ILE A 505 6.77 -16.53 -11.65
C ILE A 505 6.30 -15.73 -12.87
N LYS A 506 7.08 -15.74 -13.96
CA LYS A 506 6.69 -15.07 -15.22
C LYS A 506 5.41 -15.67 -15.80
N SER A 507 5.27 -17.00 -15.80
CA SER A 507 4.04 -17.69 -16.21
C SER A 507 2.87 -17.37 -15.28
N ALA A 508 3.08 -17.39 -13.95
CA ALA A 508 2.03 -17.10 -12.98
C ALA A 508 1.47 -15.69 -13.15
N LEU A 509 2.35 -14.68 -13.28
CA LEU A 509 1.95 -13.30 -13.56
C LEU A 509 1.32 -13.14 -14.95
N ALA A 510 1.79 -13.89 -15.96
CA ALA A 510 1.22 -13.87 -17.31
C ALA A 510 -0.16 -14.54 -17.40
N HIS A 511 -0.56 -15.36 -16.43
CA HIS A 511 -1.90 -15.97 -16.34
C HIS A 511 -2.75 -15.42 -15.19
N ALA A 512 -2.20 -14.51 -14.38
CA ALA A 512 -2.94 -13.89 -13.29
C ALA A 512 -4.16 -13.12 -13.83
N PRO A 513 -5.32 -13.23 -13.17
CA PRO A 513 -6.51 -12.50 -13.54
C PRO A 513 -6.28 -11.01 -13.32
N VAL A 514 -7.07 -10.19 -14.01
CA VAL A 514 -6.94 -8.74 -13.94
C VAL A 514 -7.11 -8.25 -12.51
N ARG A 515 -8.11 -8.76 -11.76
CA ARG A 515 -8.32 -8.40 -10.36
C ARG A 515 -7.07 -8.57 -9.50
N LEU A 516 -6.34 -9.68 -9.68
CA LEU A 516 -5.13 -9.96 -8.92
C LEU A 516 -3.98 -9.01 -9.30
N ILE A 517 -3.84 -8.71 -10.59
CA ILE A 517 -2.85 -7.73 -11.08
C ILE A 517 -3.18 -6.33 -10.55
N SER A 518 -4.45 -5.93 -10.57
CA SER A 518 -4.89 -4.65 -10.01
C SER A 518 -4.61 -4.56 -8.52
N LEU A 519 -4.85 -5.65 -7.79
CA LEU A 519 -4.56 -5.77 -6.37
C LEU A 519 -3.06 -5.59 -6.09
N TYR A 520 -2.18 -6.18 -6.90
CA TYR A 520 -0.73 -5.96 -6.75
C TYR A 520 -0.31 -4.52 -7.02
N VAL A 521 -0.85 -3.90 -8.07
CA VAL A 521 -0.52 -2.50 -8.36
C VAL A 521 -1.03 -1.57 -7.25
N MET A 522 -2.26 -1.78 -6.75
CA MET A 522 -2.82 -1.00 -5.65
C MET A 522 -2.03 -1.16 -4.35
N ILE A 523 -1.70 -2.39 -3.95
CA ILE A 523 -0.89 -2.66 -2.76
C ILE A 523 0.50 -2.02 -2.90
N THR A 524 1.14 -2.17 -4.07
CA THR A 524 2.46 -1.58 -4.31
C THR A 524 2.42 -0.06 -4.25
N LEU A 525 1.39 0.57 -4.84
CA LEU A 525 1.22 2.02 -4.78
C LEU A 525 1.01 2.51 -3.35
N PHE A 526 0.10 1.88 -2.59
CA PHE A 526 -0.17 2.28 -1.20
C PHE A 526 1.09 2.17 -0.34
N THR A 527 1.72 0.99 -0.37
CA THR A 527 2.95 0.75 0.40
C THR A 527 4.09 1.68 -0.02
N TYR A 528 4.24 1.95 -1.31
CA TYR A 528 5.20 2.95 -1.79
C TYR A 528 4.91 4.33 -1.20
N THR A 529 3.69 4.82 -1.32
CA THR A 529 3.30 6.13 -0.80
C THR A 529 3.49 6.23 0.72
N ASP A 530 3.10 5.20 1.47
CA ASP A 530 3.28 5.15 2.92
C ASP A 530 4.76 5.12 3.31
N MET A 531 5.59 4.32 2.61
CA MET A 531 7.03 4.24 2.87
C MET A 531 7.73 5.56 2.54
N VAL A 532 7.42 6.19 1.40
CA VAL A 532 8.03 7.48 1.02
C VAL A 532 7.62 8.57 2.00
N ILE A 533 6.35 8.59 2.45
CA ILE A 533 5.88 9.58 3.45
C ILE A 533 6.50 9.32 4.80
N PHE A 534 6.62 8.07 5.23
CA PHE A 534 7.27 7.71 6.48
C PHE A 534 8.74 8.11 6.46
N VAL A 535 9.46 7.76 5.40
CA VAL A 535 10.87 8.08 5.21
C VAL A 535 11.09 9.58 5.11
N SER A 536 10.29 10.31 4.33
CA SER A 536 10.38 11.77 4.27
C SER A 536 10.02 12.42 5.59
N LYS A 537 9.05 11.91 6.37
CA LYS A 537 8.79 12.43 7.72
C LYS A 537 9.94 12.17 8.68
N ILE A 538 10.66 11.07 8.55
CA ILE A 538 11.85 10.80 9.37
C ILE A 538 12.98 11.76 8.98
N PHE A 539 13.24 11.95 7.69
CA PHE A 539 14.31 12.83 7.21
C PHE A 539 13.98 14.32 7.39
N ASN A 540 12.75 14.76 7.13
CA ASN A 540 12.32 16.15 7.35
C ASN A 540 12.03 16.43 8.83
N GLY A 541 11.66 15.39 9.58
CA GLY A 541 11.48 15.42 11.02
C GLY A 541 12.80 15.32 11.78
N SER A 542 13.90 14.93 11.14
CA SER A 542 15.28 14.94 11.67
C SER A 542 15.59 16.15 12.55
N PRO A 543 15.36 17.42 12.12
CA PRO A 543 15.59 18.58 12.97
C PRO A 543 14.60 18.68 14.14
N ARG A 544 13.35 18.21 14.00
CA ARG A 544 12.39 18.16 15.11
C ARG A 544 12.67 17.03 16.08
N ILE A 545 13.13 15.86 15.62
CA ILE A 545 13.59 14.76 16.46
C ILE A 545 14.90 15.16 17.12
N ALA A 546 15.79 15.89 16.45
CA ALA A 546 16.98 16.50 17.05
C ALA A 546 16.64 17.66 18.00
N CYS A 547 15.52 18.38 17.81
CA CYS A 547 15.02 19.40 18.74
C CYS A 547 14.17 18.83 19.88
N VAL A 548 13.49 17.70 19.70
CA VAL A 548 12.69 16.99 20.72
C VAL A 548 13.56 16.01 21.49
N LEU A 549 14.62 15.47 20.88
CA LEU A 549 15.75 14.84 21.57
C LEU A 549 16.83 15.86 21.97
N GLY A 550 16.67 17.11 21.54
CA GLY A 550 17.51 18.25 21.91
C GLY A 550 16.81 19.27 22.79
N THR A 551 15.59 18.99 23.26
CA THR A 551 15.21 19.38 24.62
C THR A 551 16.30 18.78 25.46
N SER A 552 17.07 19.66 26.10
CA SER A 552 18.45 19.46 26.50
C SER A 552 18.84 18.01 26.78
N SER A 553 20.06 17.64 26.40
CA SER A 553 20.74 16.46 26.97
C SER A 553 20.34 16.27 28.43
N THR A 554 20.22 17.35 29.22
CA THR A 554 19.73 17.34 30.60
C THR A 554 18.29 16.91 30.87
N ILE A 555 17.29 17.05 29.99
CA ILE A 555 15.92 16.49 30.21
C ILE A 555 15.87 15.03 29.84
N ILE A 556 16.59 14.62 28.80
CA ILE A 556 16.74 13.20 28.49
C ILE A 556 17.58 12.54 29.57
N ILE A 557 18.68 13.15 29.99
CA ILE A 557 19.50 12.72 31.13
C ILE A 557 18.65 12.76 32.39
N ARG A 558 17.85 13.80 32.68
CA ARG A 558 16.94 13.81 33.84
C ARG A 558 15.85 12.76 33.73
N ALA A 559 15.25 12.54 32.57
CA ALA A 559 14.25 11.50 32.37
C ALA A 559 14.89 10.11 32.49
N PHE A 560 16.11 9.94 31.99
CA PHE A 560 16.91 8.75 32.22
C PHE A 560 17.29 8.64 33.69
N ASP A 561 17.64 9.72 34.39
CA ASP A 561 17.98 9.77 35.81
C ASP A 561 16.75 9.51 36.68
N THR A 562 15.57 9.96 36.26
CA THR A 562 14.31 9.66 36.94
C THR A 562 13.93 8.21 36.67
N VAL A 563 14.10 7.74 35.43
CA VAL A 563 13.95 6.31 35.08
C VAL A 563 14.98 5.47 35.80
N PHE A 564 16.20 5.98 36.04
CA PHE A 564 17.27 5.35 36.79
C PHE A 564 16.96 5.34 38.27
N GLN A 565 16.44 6.42 38.85
CA GLN A 565 16.00 6.51 40.23
C GLN A 565 14.80 5.59 40.47
N VAL A 566 13.84 5.55 39.54
CA VAL A 566 12.72 4.60 39.57
C VAL A 566 13.23 3.17 39.37
N LEU A 567 14.21 2.94 38.49
CA LEU A 567 14.90 1.65 38.35
C LEU A 567 15.78 1.34 39.56
N GLU A 568 16.20 2.31 40.37
CA GLU A 568 17.00 2.15 41.59
C GLU A 568 16.07 1.76 42.75
N GLU A 569 14.86 2.35 42.80
CA GLU A 569 13.78 1.94 43.71
C GLU A 569 13.23 0.55 43.35
N ILE A 570 13.09 0.23 42.06
CA ILE A 570 12.66 -1.10 41.59
C ILE A 570 13.83 -2.11 41.64
N GLY A 571 15.07 -1.63 41.49
CA GLY A 571 16.31 -2.39 41.28
C GLY A 571 16.98 -2.92 42.55
N GLN A 572 16.37 -2.75 43.72
CA GLN A 572 16.72 -3.62 44.87
C GLN A 572 16.42 -5.10 44.58
N THR A 573 15.63 -5.40 43.54
CA THR A 573 15.63 -6.74 42.96
C THR A 573 16.90 -6.94 42.12
N GLN A 574 17.90 -7.59 42.71
CA GLN A 574 19.07 -8.11 42.00
C GLN A 574 18.63 -9.14 40.95
N LEU A 575 18.16 -8.68 39.80
CA LEU A 575 17.97 -9.54 38.64
C LEU A 575 19.36 -9.81 38.05
N PHE A 576 19.94 -10.97 38.39
CA PHE A 576 21.07 -11.58 37.67
C PHE A 576 22.45 -10.91 37.83
N GLY A 577 22.81 -10.49 39.05
CA GLY A 577 24.22 -10.31 39.47
C GLY A 577 25.01 -9.13 38.87
N GLU A 578 24.56 -8.54 37.76
CA GLU A 578 25.03 -7.25 37.24
C GLU A 578 23.87 -6.25 37.22
N SER A 579 24.11 -5.05 37.72
CA SER A 579 23.07 -4.02 37.74
C SER A 579 22.84 -3.49 36.33
N VAL A 580 21.58 -3.45 35.87
CA VAL A 580 21.15 -2.76 34.63
C VAL A 580 21.73 -1.33 34.56
N ARG A 581 22.00 -0.73 35.72
CA ARG A 581 22.73 0.52 35.93
C ARG A 581 24.12 0.53 35.28
N GLU A 582 24.95 -0.49 35.43
CA GLU A 582 26.30 -0.52 34.84
C GLU A 582 26.26 -0.58 33.30
N ALA A 583 25.26 -1.24 32.73
CA ALA A 583 25.06 -1.30 31.28
C ALA A 583 24.59 0.04 30.69
N LEU A 584 23.70 0.74 31.40
CA LEU A 584 23.19 2.05 30.96
C LEU A 584 24.15 3.22 31.29
N THR A 585 25.01 3.11 32.30
CA THR A 585 26.00 4.17 32.62
C THR A 585 27.11 4.28 31.58
N ASP A 586 27.49 3.21 30.89
CA ASP A 586 28.40 3.35 29.72
C ASP A 586 27.73 3.98 28.52
N LEU A 587 26.41 3.90 28.41
CA LEU A 587 25.68 4.63 27.37
C LEU A 587 25.91 6.13 27.50
N VAL A 588 26.05 6.62 28.74
CA VAL A 588 26.40 8.00 29.08
C VAL A 588 27.87 8.31 28.74
N GLY A 589 28.76 7.31 28.82
CA GLY A 589 30.19 7.45 28.52
C GLY A 589 30.55 7.54 27.03
N MET A 590 29.67 7.16 26.09
CA MET A 590 29.95 7.10 24.65
C MET A 590 29.83 8.45 23.90
N GLY A 591 29.98 9.60 24.58
CA GLY A 591 29.83 10.94 23.98
C GLY A 591 28.36 11.35 23.83
N ASN A 592 28.01 12.14 22.80
CA ASN A 592 26.63 12.63 22.57
C ASN A 592 25.64 11.47 22.33
N MET A 593 25.13 10.86 23.41
CA MET A 593 24.19 9.74 23.43
C MET A 593 22.95 10.00 22.57
N THR A 594 22.52 11.25 22.50
CA THR A 594 21.42 11.71 21.66
C THR A 594 21.71 11.50 20.17
N ASP A 595 22.92 11.80 19.70
CA ASP A 595 23.33 11.60 18.31
C ASP A 595 23.47 10.11 17.98
N LEU A 596 24.04 9.31 18.89
CA LEU A 596 24.12 7.85 18.72
C LEU A 596 22.73 7.23 18.62
N LEU A 597 21.83 7.51 19.57
CA LEU A 597 20.47 7.01 19.57
C LEU A 597 19.70 7.46 18.31
N GLN A 598 19.90 8.72 17.90
CA GLN A 598 19.32 9.26 16.67
C GLN A 598 19.79 8.50 15.42
N ARG A 599 21.09 8.22 15.30
CA ARG A 599 21.65 7.43 14.19
C ARG A 599 21.09 6.01 14.20
N MET A 600 20.92 5.40 15.37
CA MET A 600 20.34 4.06 15.52
C MET A 600 18.87 4.03 15.13
N ILE A 601 18.07 5.01 15.54
CA ILE A 601 16.67 5.14 15.12
C ILE A 601 16.58 5.35 13.61
N ARG A 602 17.40 6.24 13.02
CA ARG A 602 17.40 6.46 11.56
C ARG A 602 17.79 5.20 10.79
N GLY A 603 18.89 4.57 11.17
CA GLY A 603 19.37 3.35 10.54
C GLY A 603 18.37 2.20 10.65
N SER A 604 17.77 2.01 11.83
CA SER A 604 16.75 0.98 12.05
C SER A 604 15.46 1.26 11.28
N CYS A 605 14.99 2.51 11.19
CA CYS A 605 13.83 2.85 10.38
C CYS A 605 14.06 2.58 8.89
N ILE A 606 15.22 2.99 8.34
CA ILE A 606 15.55 2.75 6.92
C ILE A 606 15.63 1.25 6.63
N SER A 607 16.33 0.49 7.49
CA SER A 607 16.42 -0.97 7.41
C SER A 607 15.03 -1.63 7.48
N ALA A 608 14.18 -1.16 8.40
CA ALA A 608 12.82 -1.67 8.55
C ALA A 608 11.96 -1.40 7.31
N CYS A 609 12.07 -0.23 6.68
CA CYS A 609 11.38 0.06 5.41
C CYS A 609 11.81 -0.90 4.29
N ILE A 610 13.12 -1.14 4.15
CA ILE A 610 13.66 -2.08 3.14
C ILE A 610 13.17 -3.50 3.42
N LEU A 611 13.25 -3.97 4.66
CA LEU A 611 12.81 -5.31 5.06
C LEU A 611 11.31 -5.49 4.82
N THR A 612 10.50 -4.47 5.17
CA THR A 612 9.05 -4.47 4.94
C THR A 612 8.73 -4.53 3.44
N PHE A 613 9.47 -3.82 2.60
CA PHE A 613 9.32 -3.90 1.14
C PHE A 613 9.65 -5.30 0.60
N ILE A 614 10.73 -5.92 1.09
CA ILE A 614 11.10 -7.29 0.71
C ILE A 614 9.99 -8.29 1.11
N ILE A 615 9.46 -8.19 2.33
CA ILE A 615 8.35 -9.01 2.83
C ILE A 615 7.11 -8.81 1.96
N LEU A 616 6.80 -7.58 1.57
CA LEU A 616 5.69 -7.28 0.70
C LEU A 616 5.83 -7.95 -0.68
N VAL A 617 6.99 -7.80 -1.33
CA VAL A 617 7.26 -8.42 -2.64
C VAL A 617 7.16 -9.93 -2.53
N PHE A 618 7.71 -10.52 -1.47
CA PHE A 618 7.59 -11.95 -1.19
C PHE A 618 6.11 -12.39 -1.08
N ASN A 619 5.29 -11.66 -0.32
CA ASN A 619 3.87 -11.96 -0.15
C ASN A 619 3.07 -11.85 -1.44
N ILE A 620 3.34 -10.82 -2.27
CA ILE A 620 2.72 -10.66 -3.59
C ILE A 620 3.03 -11.87 -4.49
N VAL A 621 4.29 -12.29 -4.53
CA VAL A 621 4.71 -13.45 -5.32
C VAL A 621 4.08 -14.74 -4.80
N ASP A 622 4.07 -14.97 -3.48
CA ASP A 622 3.48 -16.19 -2.92
C ASP A 622 1.96 -16.23 -3.09
N LEU A 623 1.27 -15.09 -3.00
CA LEU A 623 -0.15 -15.01 -3.32
C LEU A 623 -0.43 -15.35 -4.80
N ALA A 624 0.44 -14.93 -5.73
CA ALA A 624 0.30 -15.25 -7.15
C ALA A 624 0.43 -16.75 -7.41
N VAL A 625 1.42 -17.37 -6.74
CA VAL A 625 1.67 -18.81 -6.81
C VAL A 625 0.51 -19.59 -6.20
N THR A 626 0.02 -19.15 -5.04
CA THR A 626 -1.09 -19.79 -4.32
C THR A 626 -2.37 -19.74 -5.16
N TYR A 627 -2.72 -18.56 -5.68
CA TYR A 627 -3.85 -18.40 -6.61
C TYR A 627 -3.75 -19.34 -7.81
N LYS A 628 -2.58 -19.39 -8.48
CA LYS A 628 -2.39 -20.25 -9.65
C LYS A 628 -2.61 -21.72 -9.30
N ARG A 629 -2.01 -22.19 -8.22
CA ARG A 629 -2.13 -23.57 -7.74
C ARG A 629 -3.58 -23.92 -7.42
N ASP A 630 -4.25 -23.07 -6.65
CA ASP A 630 -5.62 -23.34 -6.21
C ASP A 630 -6.60 -23.25 -7.39
N SER A 631 -6.38 -22.33 -8.33
CA SER A 631 -7.16 -22.23 -9.58
C SER A 631 -6.97 -23.46 -10.47
N GLU A 632 -5.74 -23.97 -10.58
CA GLU A 632 -5.44 -25.21 -11.31
C GLU A 632 -6.10 -26.44 -10.67
N ARG A 633 -6.12 -26.53 -9.33
CA ARG A 633 -6.85 -27.59 -8.60
C ARG A 633 -8.34 -27.54 -8.87
N LEU A 634 -8.94 -26.36 -8.77
CA LEU A 634 -10.36 -26.16 -9.11
C LEU A 634 -10.66 -26.53 -10.57
N ARG A 635 -9.77 -26.20 -11.51
CA ARG A 635 -9.91 -26.57 -12.93
C ARG A 635 -9.80 -28.08 -13.17
N LYS A 636 -9.06 -28.81 -12.34
CA LYS A 636 -9.00 -30.28 -12.35
C LYS A 636 -10.22 -30.93 -11.69
N GLY A 637 -11.05 -30.15 -10.98
CA GLY A 637 -12.12 -30.69 -10.14
C GLY A 637 -11.64 -31.25 -8.80
N ASP A 638 -10.41 -30.92 -8.38
CA ASP A 638 -9.91 -31.27 -7.04
C ASP A 638 -10.40 -30.21 -6.03
N TYR A 639 -11.50 -30.54 -5.36
CA TYR A 639 -12.10 -29.72 -4.30
C TYR A 639 -11.63 -30.13 -2.90
N GLY A 640 -10.67 -31.04 -2.77
CA GLY A 640 -10.26 -31.59 -1.46
C GLY A 640 -9.63 -30.58 -0.50
N PHE A 641 -9.20 -29.42 -1.01
CA PHE A 641 -8.69 -28.33 -0.17
C PHE A 641 -9.80 -27.44 0.44
N LEU A 642 -11.04 -27.59 -0.02
CA LEU A 642 -12.21 -26.84 0.44
C LEU A 642 -12.87 -27.59 1.60
N LEU A 643 -12.85 -27.00 2.79
CA LEU A 643 -13.59 -27.56 3.92
C LEU A 643 -15.09 -27.35 3.69
N GLU A 644 -15.91 -28.35 3.97
CA GLU A 644 -17.36 -28.29 3.76
C GLU A 644 -18.03 -27.10 4.47
N GLY A 645 -17.56 -26.77 5.68
CA GLY A 645 -18.04 -25.60 6.42
C GLY A 645 -17.73 -24.26 5.73
N GLU A 646 -16.55 -24.15 5.11
CA GLU A 646 -16.15 -22.93 4.38
C GLU A 646 -16.98 -22.76 3.10
N MET A 647 -17.27 -23.86 2.39
CA MET A 647 -18.10 -23.85 1.17
C MET A 647 -19.50 -23.28 1.40
N ARG A 648 -20.11 -23.56 2.56
CA ARG A 648 -21.44 -23.01 2.90
C ARG A 648 -21.44 -21.49 3.10
N THR A 649 -20.29 -20.91 3.42
CA THR A 649 -20.14 -19.45 3.63
C THR A 649 -19.80 -18.68 2.36
N VAL A 650 -19.48 -19.37 1.27
CA VAL A 650 -19.08 -18.72 0.02
C VAL A 650 -20.26 -17.99 -0.60
N SER A 651 -20.04 -16.73 -0.99
CA SER A 651 -21.05 -15.93 -1.69
C SER A 651 -20.44 -15.03 -2.76
N SER A 652 -21.23 -14.69 -3.79
CA SER A 652 -20.80 -13.73 -4.82
C SER A 652 -20.58 -12.32 -4.26
N ALA A 653 -21.29 -11.96 -3.19
CA ALA A 653 -21.12 -10.70 -2.47
C ALA A 653 -19.74 -10.63 -1.78
N PHE A 654 -19.29 -11.72 -1.15
CA PHE A 654 -17.94 -11.78 -0.58
C PHE A 654 -16.86 -11.72 -1.65
N ALA A 655 -17.10 -12.32 -2.81
CA ALA A 655 -16.18 -12.25 -3.93
C ALA A 655 -16.01 -10.82 -4.49
N SER A 656 -17.05 -9.98 -4.45
CA SER A 656 -16.96 -8.57 -4.88
C SER A 656 -16.25 -7.68 -3.85
N GLN A 657 -16.39 -7.99 -2.56
CA GLN A 657 -15.73 -7.27 -1.46
C GLN A 657 -14.24 -7.59 -1.31
N PHE A 658 -13.78 -8.74 -1.84
CA PHE A 658 -12.41 -9.24 -1.66
C PHE A 658 -11.33 -8.20 -1.95
N MET A 659 -11.41 -7.47 -3.08
CA MET A 659 -10.37 -6.49 -3.43
C MET A 659 -10.23 -5.37 -2.40
N GLY A 660 -11.35 -4.80 -1.95
CA GLY A 660 -11.33 -3.72 -0.96
C GLY A 660 -10.79 -4.19 0.39
N ILE A 661 -11.24 -5.36 0.85
CA ILE A 661 -10.79 -5.93 2.13
C ILE A 661 -9.31 -6.30 2.08
N GLN A 662 -8.84 -6.92 0.99
CA GLN A 662 -7.43 -7.29 0.82
C GLN A 662 -6.50 -6.08 0.82
N ILE A 663 -6.92 -4.95 0.23
CA ILE A 663 -6.16 -3.70 0.28
C ILE A 663 -6.12 -3.14 1.70
N GLY A 664 -7.25 -3.15 2.42
CA GLY A 664 -7.30 -2.71 3.81
C GLY A 664 -6.38 -3.54 4.72
N PHE A 665 -6.39 -4.88 4.56
CA PHE A 665 -5.46 -5.77 5.25
C PHE A 665 -4.01 -5.53 4.86
N ALA A 666 -3.73 -5.27 3.57
CA ALA A 666 -2.38 -4.92 3.15
C ALA A 666 -1.89 -3.61 3.77
N PHE A 667 -2.74 -2.59 3.89
CA PHE A 667 -2.41 -1.31 4.54
C PHE A 667 -2.10 -1.50 6.03
N VAL A 668 -3.04 -2.09 6.79
CA VAL A 668 -2.85 -2.34 8.23
C VAL A 668 -1.67 -3.29 8.47
N GLY A 669 -1.54 -4.33 7.64
CA GLY A 669 -0.41 -5.26 7.65
C GLY A 669 0.93 -4.57 7.37
N THR A 670 0.96 -3.56 6.49
CA THR A 670 2.18 -2.76 6.23
C THR A 670 2.61 -2.00 7.48
N ILE A 671 1.67 -1.32 8.14
CA ILE A 671 1.95 -0.56 9.37
C ILE A 671 2.42 -1.50 10.47
N TRP A 672 1.72 -2.61 10.68
CA TRP A 672 2.07 -3.62 11.68
C TRP A 672 3.45 -4.22 11.43
N THR A 673 3.72 -4.64 10.19
CA THR A 673 5.01 -5.22 9.81
C THR A 673 6.14 -4.21 9.92
N LEU A 674 5.91 -2.97 9.50
CA LEU A 674 6.88 -1.88 9.64
C LEU A 674 7.22 -1.64 11.11
N PHE A 675 6.20 -1.59 11.98
CA PHE A 675 6.39 -1.45 13.43
C PHE A 675 7.22 -2.61 14.01
N CYS A 676 6.87 -3.86 13.71
CA CYS A 676 7.64 -5.02 14.17
C CYS A 676 9.07 -5.03 13.61
N CYS A 677 9.26 -4.73 12.32
CA CYS A 677 10.59 -4.65 11.70
C CYS A 677 11.42 -3.52 12.31
N MET A 678 10.82 -2.37 12.64
CA MET A 678 11.48 -1.25 13.29
C MET A 678 11.94 -1.65 14.70
N MET A 679 11.08 -2.30 15.49
CA MET A 679 11.46 -2.82 16.81
C MET A 679 12.61 -3.84 16.72
N ILE A 680 12.54 -4.80 15.79
CA ILE A 680 13.59 -5.79 15.60
C ILE A 680 14.91 -5.13 15.13
N CYS A 681 14.85 -4.24 14.14
CA CYS A 681 16.04 -3.54 13.64
C CYS A 681 16.65 -2.62 14.70
N PHE A 682 15.83 -1.97 15.53
CA PHE A 682 16.29 -1.14 16.63
C PHE A 682 16.98 -1.97 17.70
N LEU A 683 16.38 -3.08 18.14
CA LEU A 683 17.00 -4.01 19.09
C LEU A 683 18.32 -4.59 18.56
N LEU A 684 18.37 -4.93 17.26
CA LEU A 684 19.61 -5.37 16.62
C LEU A 684 20.66 -4.25 16.58
N ALA A 685 20.26 -3.01 16.26
CA ALA A 685 21.16 -1.87 16.30
C ALA A 685 21.73 -1.69 17.72
N CYS A 686 20.88 -1.71 18.77
CA CYS A 686 21.31 -1.66 20.16
C CYS A 686 22.28 -2.77 20.51
N PHE A 687 22.01 -4.00 20.08
CA PHE A 687 22.89 -5.14 20.32
C PHE A 687 24.27 -5.00 19.65
N PHE A 688 24.34 -4.41 18.45
CA PHE A 688 25.61 -4.29 17.73
C PHE A 688 26.43 -3.05 18.13
N THR A 689 25.78 -1.94 18.51
CA THR A 689 26.49 -0.71 18.87
C THR A 689 26.86 -0.64 20.35
N VAL A 690 26.02 -1.18 21.24
CA VAL A 690 26.21 -1.09 22.69
C VAL A 690 26.92 -2.35 23.19
N GLU A 691 28.24 -2.26 23.35
CA GLU A 691 29.06 -3.40 23.79
C GLU A 691 28.60 -3.95 25.16
N LYS A 692 28.25 -3.08 26.10
CA LYS A 692 27.76 -3.52 27.42
C LYS A 692 26.42 -4.23 27.36
N LEU A 693 25.47 -3.78 26.53
CA LEU A 693 24.20 -4.50 26.34
C LEU A 693 24.46 -5.90 25.77
N ARG A 694 25.41 -6.02 24.84
CA ARG A 694 25.85 -7.30 24.30
C ARG A 694 26.48 -8.19 25.38
N ARG A 695 27.36 -7.65 26.23
CA ARG A 695 27.96 -8.38 27.36
C ARG A 695 26.88 -8.79 28.35
N PHE A 696 26.04 -7.87 28.83
CA PHE A 696 24.89 -8.15 29.67
C PHE A 696 23.98 -9.26 29.11
N LEU A 697 23.64 -9.23 27.81
CA LEU A 697 22.84 -10.29 27.20
C LEU A 697 23.58 -11.63 27.15
N TRP A 698 24.88 -11.62 26.88
CA TRP A 698 25.73 -12.81 26.95
C TRP A 698 25.83 -13.36 28.37
N ASP A 699 26.05 -12.49 29.35
CA ASP A 699 26.17 -12.85 30.75
C ASP A 699 24.82 -13.33 31.28
N TRP A 700 23.70 -12.68 30.91
CA TRP A 700 22.36 -13.17 31.22
C TRP A 700 22.11 -14.55 30.59
N LEU A 701 22.54 -14.78 29.34
CA LEU A 701 22.41 -16.07 28.67
C LEU A 701 23.31 -17.14 29.31
N LEU A 702 24.52 -16.78 29.73
CA LEU A 702 25.52 -17.66 30.35
C LEU A 702 25.18 -17.97 31.81
N GLN A 703 24.70 -16.99 32.58
CA GLN A 703 24.21 -17.17 33.94
C GLN A 703 22.96 -18.05 33.95
N ASN A 704 22.03 -17.82 33.01
CA ASN A 704 20.93 -18.74 32.75
C ASN A 704 21.35 -19.95 31.89
N GLY A 705 22.66 -20.17 31.73
CA GLY A 705 23.22 -21.24 30.91
C GLY A 705 22.74 -22.62 31.34
N PHE A 706 22.39 -22.81 32.61
CA PHE A 706 21.71 -24.03 33.07
C PHE A 706 20.41 -24.31 32.30
N ILE A 707 19.61 -23.30 31.98
CA ILE A 707 18.38 -23.45 31.17
C ILE A 707 18.74 -23.87 29.75
N VAL A 708 19.74 -23.24 29.13
CA VAL A 708 20.20 -23.59 27.77
C VAL A 708 20.74 -25.03 27.73
N ILE A 709 21.53 -25.43 28.72
CA ILE A 709 22.03 -26.79 28.89
C ILE A 709 20.87 -27.76 29.10
N ALA A 710 19.88 -27.44 29.94
CA ALA A 710 18.70 -28.27 30.17
C ALA A 710 17.88 -28.47 28.88
N ILE A 711 17.72 -27.42 28.06
CA ILE A 711 17.07 -27.50 26.74
C ILE A 711 17.88 -28.40 25.81
N LEU A 712 19.19 -28.23 25.73
CA LEU A 712 20.08 -29.03 24.89
C LEU A 712 20.07 -30.52 25.30
N VAL A 713 20.20 -30.80 26.60
CA VAL A 713 20.14 -32.15 27.17
C VAL A 713 18.77 -32.78 26.90
N SER A 714 17.67 -32.04 27.13
CA SER A 714 16.31 -32.53 26.84
C SER A 714 16.12 -32.85 25.36
N TYR A 715 16.66 -32.03 24.46
CA TYR A 715 16.63 -32.28 23.02
C TYR A 715 17.41 -33.55 22.63
N VAL A 716 18.62 -33.72 23.18
CA VAL A 716 19.45 -34.93 22.95
C VAL A 716 18.75 -36.17 23.50
N LEU A 717 18.22 -36.11 24.73
CA LEU A 717 17.46 -37.21 25.32
C LEU A 717 16.21 -37.54 24.50
N GLY A 718 15.48 -36.55 23.98
CA GLY A 718 14.35 -36.77 23.08
C GLY A 718 14.76 -37.47 21.77
N LYS A 719 15.95 -37.17 21.24
CA LYS A 719 16.49 -37.89 20.07
C LYS A 719 16.93 -39.32 20.39
N ILE A 720 17.54 -39.52 21.56
CA ILE A 720 17.89 -40.86 22.05
C ILE A 720 16.61 -41.68 22.29
N GLN A 721 15.59 -41.11 22.93
CA GLN A 721 14.29 -41.76 23.10
C GLN A 721 13.68 -42.14 21.75
N GLN A 722 13.62 -41.20 20.79
CA GLN A 722 13.11 -41.46 19.44
C GLN A 722 13.89 -42.60 18.76
N PHE A 723 15.21 -42.64 18.93
CA PHE A 723 16.06 -43.71 18.40
C PHE A 723 15.78 -45.05 19.08
N VAL A 724 15.76 -45.10 20.40
CA VAL A 724 15.52 -46.32 21.21
C VAL A 724 14.14 -46.89 20.92
N VAL A 725 13.09 -46.06 20.92
CA VAL A 725 11.71 -46.45 20.59
C VAL A 725 11.64 -47.04 19.17
N ASN A 726 12.16 -46.32 18.17
CA ASN A 726 12.13 -46.79 16.79
C ASN A 726 12.95 -48.06 16.56
N ARG A 727 14.08 -48.22 17.25
CA ARG A 727 14.97 -49.36 17.05
C ARG A 727 14.51 -50.61 17.76
N PHE A 728 14.09 -50.49 19.02
CA PHE A 728 13.84 -51.63 19.90
C PHE A 728 12.36 -51.94 20.10
N PHE A 729 11.49 -50.92 20.07
CA PHE A 729 10.09 -51.08 20.46
C PHE A 729 9.14 -51.16 19.26
N VAL A 730 9.43 -50.48 18.15
CA VAL A 730 8.60 -50.58 16.94
C VAL A 730 8.72 -51.98 16.32
N ALA A 731 7.59 -52.63 16.09
CA ALA A 731 7.51 -53.90 15.40
C ALA A 731 7.82 -53.70 13.91
N HIS A 732 8.67 -54.59 13.42
CA HIS A 732 9.08 -54.63 12.03
C HIS A 732 8.51 -55.94 11.49
N TYR A 733 7.73 -55.85 10.41
CA TYR A 733 7.22 -57.04 9.74
C TYR A 733 7.91 -57.16 8.40
N GLU A 734 8.35 -58.37 8.08
CA GLU A 734 8.86 -58.70 6.77
C GLU A 734 7.65 -58.86 5.84
N VAL A 735 7.52 -57.96 4.88
CA VAL A 735 6.50 -58.08 3.84
C VAL A 735 7.24 -58.52 2.59
N GLN A 736 6.95 -59.73 2.12
CA GLN A 736 7.39 -60.17 0.80
C GLN A 736 6.67 -59.31 -0.23
N VAL A 737 7.42 -58.50 -0.97
CA VAL A 737 6.88 -57.69 -2.06
C VAL A 737 6.73 -58.63 -3.26
N PRO A 738 5.50 -58.89 -3.74
CA PRO A 738 5.24 -59.94 -4.75
C PRO A 738 5.92 -59.69 -6.11
N GLU A 739 6.45 -58.50 -6.36
CA GLU A 739 7.12 -58.17 -7.62
C GLU A 739 8.64 -58.36 -7.61
N THR A 740 9.28 -58.53 -6.46
CA THR A 740 10.77 -58.56 -6.38
C THR A 740 11.37 -59.73 -5.60
N ASP A 741 10.57 -60.62 -5.01
CA ASP A 741 11.02 -61.76 -4.16
C ASP A 741 12.04 -61.37 -3.07
N LYS A 742 12.15 -60.07 -2.79
CA LYS A 742 13.02 -59.51 -1.76
C LYS A 742 12.16 -59.20 -0.55
N GLU A 743 12.54 -59.76 0.57
CA GLU A 743 11.93 -59.47 1.87
C GLU A 743 12.29 -58.02 2.25
N VAL A 744 11.29 -57.13 2.15
CA VAL A 744 11.46 -55.75 2.60
C VAL A 744 10.86 -55.64 3.99
N ILE A 745 11.71 -55.24 4.93
CA ILE A 745 11.29 -54.99 6.31
C ILE A 745 10.48 -53.69 6.31
N VAL A 746 9.15 -53.81 6.38
CA VAL A 746 8.25 -52.67 6.45
C VAL A 746 7.95 -52.39 7.92
N SER A 747 8.47 -51.26 8.42
CA SER A 747 8.11 -50.76 9.74
C SER A 747 6.66 -50.27 9.69
N THR A 748 5.79 -50.82 10.54
CA THR A 748 4.40 -50.36 10.64
C THR A 748 4.29 -49.02 11.39
N LYS A 749 5.40 -48.48 11.90
CA LYS A 749 5.55 -47.23 12.69
C LYS A 749 4.73 -47.13 13.99
N PHE A 750 3.64 -47.88 14.12
CA PHE A 750 2.67 -47.78 15.21
C PHE A 750 2.63 -49.00 16.14
N TRP A 751 3.04 -50.18 15.68
CA TRP A 751 2.89 -51.41 16.46
C TRP A 751 4.08 -51.58 17.39
N LEU A 752 3.82 -51.86 18.67
CA LEU A 752 4.84 -51.99 19.71
C LEU A 752 5.08 -53.47 20.02
N LYS A 753 6.35 -53.91 20.08
CA LYS A 753 6.73 -55.29 20.42
C LYS A 753 6.44 -55.65 21.88
N ASN A 754 6.55 -54.69 22.79
CA ASN A 754 6.30 -54.89 24.22
C ASN A 754 5.78 -53.60 24.86
N VAL A 755 4.48 -53.59 25.19
CA VAL A 755 3.78 -52.42 25.74
C VAL A 755 4.30 -52.06 27.13
N ASN A 756 4.61 -53.05 27.99
CA ASN A 756 5.00 -52.77 29.37
C ASN A 756 6.39 -52.10 29.44
N LYS A 757 7.36 -52.61 28.66
CA LYS A 757 8.70 -51.99 28.58
C LYS A 757 8.64 -50.61 27.92
N TYR A 758 7.74 -50.40 26.96
CA TYR A 758 7.49 -49.09 26.38
C TYR A 758 6.97 -48.10 27.43
N ASN A 759 5.98 -48.50 28.26
CA ASN A 759 5.44 -47.64 29.32
C ASN A 759 6.49 -47.23 30.36
N GLN A 760 7.40 -48.15 30.74
CA GLN A 760 8.52 -47.83 31.63
C GLN A 760 9.48 -46.80 31.03
N MET A 761 9.79 -46.94 29.74
CA MET A 761 10.60 -45.96 29.02
C MET A 761 9.89 -44.60 28.90
N ASP A 762 8.60 -44.60 28.57
CA ASP A 762 7.83 -43.35 28.44
C ASP A 762 7.76 -42.59 29.77
N TYR A 763 7.59 -43.32 30.90
CA TYR A 763 7.67 -42.74 32.23
C TYR A 763 9.05 -42.15 32.55
N LEU A 764 10.14 -42.85 32.18
CA LEU A 764 11.51 -42.37 32.37
C LEU A 764 11.77 -41.06 31.60
N PHE A 765 11.22 -40.93 30.39
CA PHE A 765 11.40 -39.75 29.54
C PHE A 765 10.33 -38.65 29.76
N LEU A 766 9.44 -38.80 30.74
CA LEU A 766 8.39 -37.83 31.02
C LEU A 766 8.93 -36.41 31.26
N PHE A 767 9.95 -36.25 32.11
CA PHE A 767 10.50 -34.93 32.47
C PHE A 767 11.27 -34.26 31.31
N PRO A 768 12.18 -34.93 30.57
CA PRO A 768 12.77 -34.37 29.36
C PRO A 768 11.71 -33.98 28.31
N ASN A 769 10.65 -34.79 28.17
CA ASN A 769 9.56 -34.49 27.24
C ASN A 769 8.72 -33.30 27.69
N LEU A 770 8.56 -33.06 29.00
CA LEU A 770 7.91 -31.87 29.52
C LEU A 770 8.69 -30.60 29.14
N ILE A 771 10.01 -30.60 29.31
CA ILE A 771 10.88 -29.47 28.91
C ILE A 771 10.84 -29.28 27.37
N ASN A 772 10.90 -30.36 26.60
CA ASN A 772 10.76 -30.32 25.14
C ASN A 772 9.37 -29.81 24.71
N GLY A 773 8.32 -30.17 25.45
CA GLY A 773 6.95 -29.69 25.24
C GLY A 773 6.82 -28.19 25.48
N LEU A 774 7.36 -27.69 26.61
CA LEU A 774 7.39 -26.26 26.94
C LEU A 774 8.18 -25.45 25.90
N THR A 775 9.35 -25.92 25.48
CA THR A 775 10.17 -25.25 24.46
C THR A 775 9.51 -25.27 23.09
N THR A 776 8.87 -26.38 22.69
CA THR A 776 8.10 -26.47 21.44
C THR A 776 6.89 -25.54 21.48
N PHE A 777 6.22 -25.42 22.62
CA PHE A 777 5.12 -24.47 22.81
C PHE A 777 5.60 -23.02 22.66
N LEU A 778 6.70 -22.64 23.33
CA LEU A 778 7.30 -21.31 23.19
C LEU A 778 7.74 -21.04 21.74
N GLY A 779 8.35 -22.04 21.08
CA GLY A 779 8.69 -21.99 19.67
C GLY A 779 7.46 -21.82 18.77
N SER A 780 6.33 -22.45 19.11
CA SER A 780 5.05 -22.28 18.41
C SER A 780 4.51 -20.86 18.56
N ILE A 781 4.61 -20.25 19.74
CA ILE A 781 4.24 -18.84 19.96
C ILE A 781 5.13 -17.92 19.11
N MET A 782 6.44 -18.12 19.14
CA MET A 782 7.39 -17.31 18.37
C MET A 782 7.18 -17.46 16.86
N THR A 783 7.02 -18.68 16.37
CA THR A 783 6.73 -18.92 14.94
C THR A 783 5.37 -18.38 14.53
N THR A 784 4.37 -18.41 15.40
CA THR A 784 3.06 -17.77 15.19
C THR A 784 3.18 -16.25 15.13
N PHE A 785 3.94 -15.64 16.03
CA PHE A 785 4.21 -14.20 16.00
C PHE A 785 4.94 -13.79 14.72
N VAL A 786 5.96 -14.57 14.34
CA VAL A 786 6.72 -14.36 13.10
C VAL A 786 5.84 -14.52 11.87
N ALA A 787 5.05 -15.58 11.81
CA ALA A 787 4.09 -15.80 10.73
C ALA A 787 3.02 -14.70 10.69
N SER A 788 2.57 -14.22 11.85
CA SER A 788 1.58 -13.15 11.96
C SER A 788 2.09 -11.86 11.33
N PHE A 789 3.31 -11.41 11.67
CA PHE A 789 3.83 -10.19 11.05
C PHE A 789 4.15 -10.40 9.57
N ILE A 790 4.76 -11.52 9.18
CA ILE A 790 5.12 -11.79 7.77
C ILE A 790 3.86 -11.89 6.89
N PHE A 791 2.81 -12.59 7.34
CA PHE A 791 1.62 -12.86 6.54
C PHE A 791 0.43 -11.94 6.87
N SER A 792 0.62 -10.89 7.68
CA SER A 792 -0.42 -9.92 8.07
C SER A 792 -1.18 -9.31 6.88
N TYR A 793 -0.53 -9.22 5.72
CA TYR A 793 -1.06 -8.69 4.48
C TYR A 793 -2.11 -9.59 3.80
N ARG A 794 -2.24 -10.86 4.16
CA ARG A 794 -2.83 -11.90 3.30
C ARG A 794 -4.11 -12.50 3.85
N LEU A 795 -5.13 -12.59 2.98
CA LEU A 795 -6.41 -13.24 3.29
C LEU A 795 -6.49 -14.71 2.84
N ASP A 796 -5.55 -15.19 2.03
CA ASP A 796 -5.56 -16.55 1.49
C ASP A 796 -5.01 -17.61 2.47
N LYS A 797 -4.33 -17.19 3.53
CA LYS A 797 -3.90 -18.10 4.59
C LYS A 797 -5.00 -18.24 5.62
N ARG A 798 -5.25 -19.47 6.06
CA ARG A 798 -6.12 -19.72 7.22
C ARG A 798 -5.45 -19.09 8.44
N GLY A 799 -6.11 -18.12 9.06
CA GLY A 799 -5.63 -17.52 10.30
C GLY A 799 -5.59 -18.58 11.39
N LEU A 800 -4.57 -18.54 12.25
CA LEU A 800 -4.49 -19.41 13.44
C LEU A 800 -5.67 -19.15 14.39
N MET A 801 -6.18 -17.91 14.41
CA MET A 801 -7.39 -17.54 15.11
C MET A 801 -8.57 -17.44 14.13
N PRO A 802 -9.62 -18.27 14.29
CA PRO A 802 -10.79 -18.28 13.41
C PRO A 802 -11.47 -16.91 13.29
N LEU A 803 -11.45 -16.10 14.35
CA LEU A 803 -12.05 -14.76 14.40
C LEU A 803 -11.46 -13.80 13.35
N PHE A 804 -10.16 -13.92 13.09
CA PHE A 804 -9.43 -13.09 12.12
C PHE A 804 -9.28 -13.78 10.76
N SER A 805 -9.60 -15.06 10.65
CA SER A 805 -9.56 -15.78 9.38
C SER A 805 -10.68 -15.31 8.46
N LYS A 806 -10.31 -14.62 7.39
CA LYS A 806 -11.23 -14.19 6.33
C LYS A 806 -11.05 -15.03 5.05
N TYR A 807 -10.61 -16.28 5.22
CA TYR A 807 -10.34 -17.21 4.12
C TYR A 807 -11.56 -17.43 3.22
N SER A 808 -12.78 -17.37 3.75
CA SER A 808 -14.02 -17.46 2.97
C SER A 808 -14.16 -16.37 1.90
N LEU A 809 -13.58 -15.18 2.09
CA LEU A 809 -13.56 -14.11 1.07
C LEU A 809 -12.67 -14.50 -0.10
N TYR A 810 -11.45 -14.99 0.19
CA TYR A 810 -10.53 -15.48 -0.83
C TYR A 810 -11.15 -16.67 -1.58
N LEU A 811 -11.76 -17.60 -0.86
CA LEU A 811 -12.43 -18.75 -1.45
C LEU A 811 -13.61 -18.33 -2.35
N SER A 812 -14.40 -17.36 -1.91
CA SER A 812 -15.50 -16.81 -2.70
C SER A 812 -14.99 -16.19 -4.01
N TRP A 813 -13.90 -15.42 -3.92
CA TRP A 813 -13.28 -14.81 -5.08
C TRP A 813 -12.73 -15.85 -6.06
N ILE A 814 -11.99 -16.86 -5.59
CA ILE A 814 -11.39 -17.86 -6.48
C ILE A 814 -12.45 -18.76 -7.14
N LEU A 815 -13.54 -19.08 -6.43
CA LEU A 815 -14.66 -19.83 -6.99
C LEU A 815 -15.41 -18.98 -8.04
N GLN A 816 -15.68 -17.70 -7.75
CA GLN A 816 -16.27 -16.79 -8.74
C GLN A 816 -15.39 -16.73 -10.00
N GLU A 817 -14.08 -16.58 -9.84
CA GLU A 817 -13.13 -16.55 -10.95
C GLU A 817 -13.11 -17.89 -11.71
N HIS A 818 -13.14 -19.02 -11.02
CA HIS A 818 -13.20 -20.34 -11.63
C HIS A 818 -14.48 -20.53 -12.47
N HIS A 819 -15.65 -20.14 -11.95
CA HIS A 819 -16.93 -20.29 -12.62
C HIS A 819 -17.05 -19.42 -13.88
N HIS A 820 -16.59 -18.17 -13.83
CA HIS A 820 -16.69 -17.26 -14.97
C HIS A 820 -15.48 -17.34 -15.93
N HIS A 821 -14.33 -17.79 -15.44
CA HIS A 821 -13.07 -17.83 -16.19
C HIS A 821 -12.46 -19.24 -16.27
N ASN A 822 -13.27 -20.22 -16.66
CA ASN A 822 -12.76 -21.54 -17.04
C ASN A 822 -12.29 -21.53 -18.51
N PRO A 823 -10.98 -21.63 -18.79
CA PRO A 823 -10.46 -21.54 -20.17
C PRO A 823 -11.00 -22.65 -21.07
N THR A 824 -11.26 -23.84 -20.52
CA THR A 824 -11.81 -24.98 -21.27
C THR A 824 -13.24 -24.69 -21.72
N LEU A 825 -14.08 -24.18 -20.81
CA LEU A 825 -15.46 -23.81 -21.14
C LEU A 825 -15.50 -22.67 -22.16
N GLN A 826 -14.64 -21.66 -22.00
CA GLN A 826 -14.57 -20.54 -22.94
C GLN A 826 -14.17 -20.97 -24.35
N VAL A 827 -13.19 -21.89 -24.47
CA VAL A 827 -12.80 -22.46 -25.76
C VAL A 827 -13.93 -23.30 -26.35
N ALA A 828 -14.61 -24.13 -25.54
CA ALA A 828 -15.74 -24.94 -25.99
C ALA A 828 -16.90 -24.08 -26.52
N VAL A 829 -17.34 -23.07 -25.76
CA VAL A 829 -18.38 -22.13 -26.18
C VAL A 829 -17.98 -21.39 -27.45
N LYS A 830 -16.70 -21.00 -27.57
CA LYS A 830 -16.19 -20.37 -28.79
C LYS A 830 -16.23 -21.32 -29.98
N LEU A 831 -15.83 -22.58 -29.82
CA LEU A 831 -15.92 -23.60 -30.87
C LEU A 831 -17.36 -23.81 -31.32
N PHE A 832 -18.32 -23.89 -30.38
CA PHE A 832 -19.73 -23.99 -30.71
C PHE A 832 -20.24 -22.76 -31.47
N ARG A 833 -19.88 -21.56 -31.02
CA ARG A 833 -20.26 -20.32 -31.71
C ARG A 833 -19.68 -20.26 -33.13
N ASP A 834 -18.39 -20.57 -33.29
CA ASP A 834 -17.70 -20.54 -34.58
C ASP A 834 -18.22 -21.64 -35.53
N SER A 835 -18.87 -22.69 -35.01
CA SER A 835 -19.53 -23.74 -35.82
C SER A 835 -20.87 -23.30 -36.42
N ILE A 836 -21.52 -22.29 -35.83
CA ILE A 836 -22.79 -21.73 -36.30
C ILE A 836 -22.56 -20.55 -37.25
N LEU A 837 -21.41 -19.88 -37.12
CA LEU A 837 -21.03 -18.76 -37.98
C LEU A 837 -20.62 -19.23 -39.39
N PRO A 838 -20.99 -18.49 -40.45
CA PRO A 838 -20.50 -18.71 -41.81
C PRO A 838 -18.96 -18.77 -41.87
N GLU A 839 -18.39 -19.60 -42.74
CA GLU A 839 -16.94 -19.89 -42.79
C GLU A 839 -16.06 -18.63 -42.96
N ASN A 840 -16.57 -17.61 -43.65
CA ASN A 840 -15.91 -16.31 -43.84
C ASN A 840 -15.88 -15.41 -42.59
N LEU A 841 -16.72 -15.69 -41.58
CA LEU A 841 -16.79 -14.96 -40.31
C LEU A 841 -16.20 -15.76 -39.13
N SER A 842 -15.89 -17.05 -39.35
CA SER A 842 -15.30 -17.91 -38.33
C SER A 842 -13.86 -17.51 -38.05
N SER A 843 -13.60 -17.06 -36.82
CA SER A 843 -12.25 -16.67 -36.40
C SER A 843 -11.26 -17.83 -36.49
N ILE A 844 -11.72 -19.05 -36.16
CA ILE A 844 -10.92 -20.27 -36.24
C ILE A 844 -10.54 -20.60 -37.68
N HIS A 845 -11.47 -20.43 -38.63
CA HIS A 845 -11.20 -20.74 -40.03
C HIS A 845 -10.11 -19.82 -40.63
N VAL A 846 -10.09 -18.55 -40.23
CA VAL A 846 -9.01 -17.60 -40.58
C VAL A 846 -7.67 -18.01 -39.94
N PHE A 847 -7.70 -18.58 -38.74
CA PHE A 847 -6.49 -19.09 -38.07
C PHE A 847 -5.95 -20.38 -38.69
N THR A 848 -6.82 -21.32 -39.07
CA THR A 848 -6.42 -22.58 -39.71
C THR A 848 -6.02 -22.41 -41.17
N ASN A 849 -6.62 -21.44 -41.88
CA ASN A 849 -6.25 -21.09 -43.26
C ASN A 849 -5.05 -20.14 -43.33
N ARG A 850 -4.13 -20.14 -42.35
CA ARG A 850 -2.92 -19.33 -42.48
C ARG A 850 -2.18 -19.76 -43.77
N PRO A 851 -1.83 -18.81 -44.66
CA PRO A 851 -1.30 -19.10 -45.99
C PRO A 851 0.13 -19.66 -46.00
N HIS A 852 0.69 -20.03 -44.85
CA HIS A 852 2.08 -20.45 -44.74
C HIS A 852 2.37 -21.85 -45.30
N GLU A 853 1.35 -22.61 -45.67
CA GLU A 853 1.51 -23.97 -46.20
C GLU A 853 0.63 -24.23 -47.43
N LYS A 854 0.38 -23.19 -48.23
CA LYS A 854 -0.28 -23.33 -49.55
C LYS A 854 0.67 -23.12 -50.73
N ARG A 855 1.99 -23.08 -50.50
CA ARG A 855 2.94 -22.84 -51.60
C ARG A 855 3.44 -24.08 -52.32
N GLU A 856 3.28 -25.31 -51.80
CA GLU A 856 3.84 -26.49 -52.50
C GLU A 856 2.94 -27.73 -52.58
N LEU A 857 1.84 -27.82 -51.82
CA LEU A 857 0.92 -28.97 -51.89
C LEU A 857 -0.39 -28.70 -52.65
N SER A 858 -0.38 -27.73 -53.56
CA SER A 858 -1.50 -27.42 -54.46
C SER A 858 -1.42 -28.17 -55.81
N SER A 859 -0.61 -29.22 -55.91
CA SER A 859 -0.50 -30.06 -57.13
C SER A 859 -1.10 -31.46 -57.01
N THR A 860 -1.55 -31.90 -55.82
CA THR A 860 -2.10 -33.28 -55.67
C THR A 860 -3.36 -33.40 -54.80
N SER A 861 -3.97 -32.30 -54.33
CA SER A 861 -5.32 -32.38 -53.79
C SER A 861 -6.33 -32.54 -54.93
N PHE A 862 -6.54 -33.79 -55.30
CA PHE A 862 -7.61 -34.36 -56.12
C PHE A 862 -8.85 -33.44 -56.17
N SER A 863 -8.88 -32.56 -57.16
CA SER A 863 -10.10 -31.87 -57.55
C SER A 863 -11.01 -32.93 -58.14
N TYR A 864 -12.00 -33.37 -57.36
CA TYR A 864 -13.22 -33.90 -57.95
C TYR A 864 -13.85 -32.73 -58.69
N SER A 865 -13.40 -32.52 -59.93
CA SER A 865 -13.89 -31.49 -60.82
C SER A 865 -15.37 -31.75 -61.05
N ILE A 866 -16.16 -30.73 -60.78
CA ILE A 866 -17.55 -30.59 -61.16
C ILE A 866 -17.58 -30.53 -62.70
N ASN A 867 -17.47 -31.68 -63.34
CA ASN A 867 -17.77 -31.90 -64.76
C ASN A 867 -18.98 -32.85 -64.90
N SER A 868 -19.93 -32.77 -63.97
CA SER A 868 -21.24 -33.42 -64.09
C SER A 868 -22.34 -32.35 -64.14
N VAL A 869 -22.30 -31.51 -65.17
CA VAL A 869 -23.39 -30.58 -65.50
C VAL A 869 -24.53 -31.28 -66.26
N HIS A 870 -24.44 -32.59 -66.56
CA HIS A 870 -25.44 -33.22 -67.42
C HIS A 870 -26.53 -34.09 -66.79
N ASN A 871 -26.51 -34.38 -65.49
CA ASN A 871 -27.62 -35.10 -64.87
C ASN A 871 -28.18 -34.29 -63.71
N GLY A 872 -29.47 -33.95 -63.79
CA GLY A 872 -30.24 -33.11 -62.87
C GLY A 872 -30.32 -33.64 -61.44
N VAL A 873 -29.19 -33.72 -60.76
CA VAL A 873 -29.10 -34.00 -59.33
C VAL A 873 -29.30 -32.68 -58.61
N THR A 874 -30.46 -32.56 -57.97
CA THR A 874 -30.82 -31.40 -57.16
C THR A 874 -29.77 -31.14 -56.06
N PRO A 875 -29.41 -29.87 -55.79
CA PRO A 875 -28.40 -29.49 -54.79
C PRO A 875 -28.62 -30.10 -53.39
N SER A 876 -29.86 -30.48 -53.07
CA SER A 876 -30.25 -31.12 -51.81
C SER A 876 -29.55 -32.46 -51.55
N ARG A 877 -29.23 -33.25 -52.59
CA ARG A 877 -28.65 -34.60 -52.41
C ARG A 877 -27.17 -34.56 -52.02
N MET A 878 -26.39 -33.62 -52.58
CA MET A 878 -24.98 -33.41 -52.20
C MET A 878 -24.79 -32.88 -50.77
N VAL A 879 -25.75 -32.11 -50.25
CA VAL A 879 -25.72 -31.61 -48.86
C VAL A 879 -25.99 -32.76 -47.87
N LEU A 880 -26.91 -33.67 -48.21
CA LEU A 880 -27.24 -34.85 -47.42
C LEU A 880 -26.07 -35.84 -47.31
N ASP A 881 -25.32 -36.08 -48.39
CA ASP A 881 -24.15 -36.99 -48.37
C ASP A 881 -22.96 -36.42 -47.58
N LYS A 882 -22.73 -35.10 -47.64
CA LYS A 882 -21.73 -34.45 -46.77
C LYS A 882 -22.13 -34.52 -45.28
N ALA A 883 -23.43 -34.40 -44.99
CA ALA A 883 -23.94 -34.50 -43.62
C ALA A 883 -23.86 -35.94 -43.07
N SER A 884 -24.16 -36.95 -43.89
CA SER A 884 -24.07 -38.37 -43.51
C SER A 884 -22.61 -38.78 -43.22
N SER A 885 -21.66 -38.32 -44.05
CA SER A 885 -20.21 -38.52 -43.86
C SER A 885 -19.71 -37.91 -42.53
N LYS A 886 -20.13 -36.68 -42.21
CA LYS A 886 -19.80 -36.03 -40.92
C LYS A 886 -20.35 -36.80 -39.73
N ARG A 887 -21.61 -37.26 -39.80
CA ARG A 887 -22.23 -38.05 -38.72
C ARG A 887 -21.52 -39.38 -38.49
N ALA A 888 -21.12 -40.07 -39.56
CA ALA A 888 -20.33 -41.29 -39.46
C ALA A 888 -19.00 -41.01 -38.73
N ARG A 889 -18.23 -40.00 -39.16
CA ARG A 889 -16.97 -39.63 -38.51
C ARG A 889 -17.16 -39.30 -37.01
N SER A 890 -18.21 -38.57 -36.64
CA SER A 890 -18.51 -38.28 -35.23
C SER A 890 -18.81 -39.53 -34.41
N LYS A 891 -19.53 -40.52 -34.98
CA LYS A 891 -19.78 -41.82 -34.32
C LYS A 891 -18.48 -42.59 -34.09
N TRP A 892 -17.61 -42.63 -35.09
CA TRP A 892 -16.29 -43.26 -34.96
C TRP A 892 -15.41 -42.56 -33.92
N PHE A 893 -15.39 -41.22 -33.89
CA PHE A 893 -14.64 -40.45 -32.91
C PHE A 893 -15.15 -40.68 -31.47
N LEU A 894 -16.48 -40.77 -31.30
CA LEU A 894 -17.08 -41.13 -30.02
C LEU A 894 -16.68 -42.54 -29.60
N ALA A 895 -16.76 -43.52 -30.50
CA ALA A 895 -16.35 -44.89 -30.22
C ALA A 895 -14.87 -44.95 -29.82
N TYR A 896 -13.98 -44.30 -30.58
CA TYR A 896 -12.55 -44.18 -30.26
C TYR A 896 -12.32 -43.60 -28.87
N THR A 897 -13.00 -42.50 -28.53
CA THR A 897 -12.90 -41.85 -27.22
C THR A 897 -13.32 -42.78 -26.09
N LEU A 898 -14.43 -43.51 -26.25
CA LEU A 898 -14.94 -44.46 -25.24
C LEU A 898 -14.06 -45.70 -25.10
N ILE A 899 -13.41 -46.16 -26.17
CA ILE A 899 -12.45 -47.26 -26.14
C ILE A 899 -11.22 -46.87 -25.32
N LYS A 900 -10.70 -45.66 -25.54
CA LYS A 900 -9.52 -45.14 -24.81
C LYS A 900 -9.82 -44.69 -23.38
N ASN A 901 -11.08 -44.45 -23.04
CA ASN A 901 -11.50 -43.96 -21.72
C ASN A 901 -12.63 -44.83 -21.14
N PRO A 902 -12.34 -46.04 -20.65
CA PRO A 902 -13.36 -47.02 -20.26
C PRO A 902 -14.25 -46.55 -19.11
N SER A 903 -13.72 -45.75 -18.17
CA SER A 903 -14.49 -45.17 -17.06
C SER A 903 -15.64 -44.26 -17.54
N LEU A 904 -15.46 -43.56 -18.66
CA LEU A 904 -16.51 -42.71 -19.25
C LEU A 904 -17.66 -43.52 -19.85
N LYS A 905 -17.47 -44.81 -20.17
CA LYS A 905 -18.54 -45.67 -20.71
C LYS A 905 -19.67 -45.84 -19.71
N ALA A 906 -19.33 -46.13 -18.45
CA ALA A 906 -20.30 -46.26 -17.37
C ALA A 906 -21.02 -44.93 -17.12
N TYR A 907 -20.25 -43.85 -16.99
CA TYR A 907 -20.79 -42.51 -16.76
C TYR A 907 -21.75 -42.06 -17.88
N ARG A 908 -21.37 -42.30 -19.15
CA ARG A 908 -22.22 -41.98 -20.31
C ARG A 908 -23.52 -42.78 -20.30
N LYS A 909 -23.47 -44.09 -19.99
CA LYS A 909 -24.67 -44.93 -19.94
C LYS A 909 -25.66 -44.40 -18.88
N GLN A 910 -25.14 -44.10 -17.69
CA GLN A 910 -25.93 -43.51 -16.62
C GLN A 910 -26.54 -42.17 -17.03
N ARG A 911 -25.74 -41.24 -17.56
CA ARG A 911 -26.25 -39.92 -17.98
C ARG A 911 -27.26 -40.00 -19.11
N VAL A 912 -27.08 -40.88 -20.09
CA VAL A 912 -28.06 -41.08 -21.16
C VAL A 912 -29.37 -41.61 -20.59
N GLN A 913 -29.32 -42.56 -19.64
CA GLN A 913 -30.52 -43.05 -18.95
C GLN A 913 -31.21 -41.93 -18.15
N GLU A 914 -30.46 -41.13 -17.39
CA GLU A 914 -30.99 -39.97 -16.66
C GLU A 914 -31.64 -38.94 -17.60
N THR A 915 -31.01 -38.67 -18.75
CA THR A 915 -31.53 -37.67 -19.71
C THR A 915 -32.80 -38.19 -20.39
N LEU A 916 -32.81 -39.47 -20.82
CA LEU A 916 -33.99 -40.11 -21.39
C LEU A 916 -35.12 -40.21 -20.37
N LEU A 917 -34.80 -40.50 -19.11
CA LEU A 917 -35.77 -40.51 -18.02
C LEU A 917 -36.32 -39.10 -17.78
N ALA A 918 -35.46 -38.07 -17.73
CA ALA A 918 -35.90 -36.69 -17.57
C ALA A 918 -36.75 -36.21 -18.75
N GLU A 919 -36.43 -36.61 -19.98
CA GLU A 919 -37.22 -36.31 -21.18
C GLU A 919 -38.57 -37.03 -21.15
N TRP A 920 -38.59 -38.31 -20.78
CA TRP A 920 -39.82 -39.09 -20.59
C TRP A 920 -40.70 -38.54 -19.47
N VAL A 921 -40.10 -38.13 -18.35
CA VAL A 921 -40.80 -37.47 -17.23
C VAL A 921 -41.33 -36.11 -17.71
N ALA A 922 -40.52 -35.29 -18.38
CA ALA A 922 -40.99 -34.01 -18.91
C ALA A 922 -42.14 -34.17 -19.92
N SER A 923 -42.09 -35.18 -20.80
CA SER A 923 -43.16 -35.44 -21.78
C SER A 923 -44.43 -36.02 -21.14
N ASN A 924 -44.30 -36.87 -20.12
CA ASN A 924 -45.43 -37.58 -19.51
C ASN A 924 -46.03 -36.86 -18.30
N GLU A 925 -45.21 -36.15 -17.53
CA GLU A 925 -45.66 -35.33 -16.40
C GLU A 925 -46.29 -34.03 -16.88
N SER A 926 -45.78 -33.41 -17.96
CA SER A 926 -46.47 -32.27 -18.58
C SER A 926 -47.82 -32.67 -19.17
N THR A 927 -47.95 -33.87 -19.73
CA THR A 927 -49.25 -34.38 -20.20
C THR A 927 -50.16 -34.80 -19.06
N ARG A 928 -49.64 -35.37 -17.96
CA ARG A 928 -50.43 -35.68 -16.75
C ARG A 928 -50.92 -34.42 -16.04
N ILE A 929 -50.07 -33.41 -15.86
CA ILE A 929 -50.44 -32.10 -15.29
C ILE A 929 -51.42 -31.41 -16.22
N ARG A 930 -51.20 -31.41 -17.54
CA ARG A 930 -52.17 -30.85 -18.50
C ARG A 930 -53.52 -31.56 -18.44
N LYS A 931 -53.52 -32.90 -18.25
CA LYS A 931 -54.74 -33.69 -18.09
C LYS A 931 -55.45 -33.39 -16.76
N GLN A 932 -54.73 -33.33 -15.64
CA GLN A 932 -55.27 -32.95 -14.33
C GLN A 932 -55.75 -31.50 -14.29
N VAL A 933 -55.05 -30.58 -14.95
CA VAL A 933 -55.47 -29.19 -15.10
C VAL A 933 -56.72 -29.10 -15.96
N LEU A 934 -56.81 -29.84 -17.08
CA LEU A 934 -58.03 -29.92 -17.89
C LEU A 934 -59.20 -30.56 -17.14
N GLU A 935 -58.96 -31.61 -16.34
CA GLU A 935 -59.96 -32.27 -15.48
C GLU A 935 -60.42 -31.35 -14.33
N MET A 936 -59.52 -30.57 -13.71
CA MET A 936 -59.89 -29.53 -12.72
C MET A 936 -60.64 -28.36 -13.36
N PHE A 937 -60.35 -28.04 -14.62
CA PHE A 937 -61.09 -27.02 -15.35
C PHE A 937 -62.49 -27.52 -15.73
N GLU A 938 -62.71 -28.82 -15.99
CA GLU A 938 -64.06 -29.33 -16.31
C GLU A 938 -65.11 -29.22 -15.17
N SER A 939 -64.74 -28.83 -13.95
CA SER A 939 -65.71 -28.46 -12.91
C SER A 939 -66.16 -27.00 -13.03
N LYS A 940 -67.30 -26.76 -13.71
CA LYS A 940 -68.14 -25.52 -13.79
C LYS A 940 -67.47 -24.14 -13.99
N GLU A 941 -66.35 -23.81 -13.35
CA GLU A 941 -65.56 -22.59 -13.52
C GLU A 941 -64.86 -22.48 -14.89
N ALA A 942 -64.59 -23.57 -15.64
CA ALA A 942 -63.95 -23.40 -16.95
C ALA A 942 -64.84 -22.82 -18.03
N VAL A 943 -66.16 -22.85 -17.90
CA VAL A 943 -67.00 -22.15 -18.88
C VAL A 943 -66.83 -20.64 -18.71
N GLU A 944 -66.77 -20.16 -17.47
CA GLU A 944 -66.52 -18.75 -17.15
C GLU A 944 -65.09 -18.33 -17.46
N VAL A 945 -64.09 -19.12 -17.05
CA VAL A 945 -62.67 -18.80 -17.33
C VAL A 945 -62.37 -18.84 -18.83
N ARG A 946 -62.98 -19.75 -19.59
CA ARG A 946 -62.80 -19.83 -21.05
C ARG A 946 -63.53 -18.69 -21.77
N ALA A 947 -64.66 -18.20 -21.24
CA ALA A 947 -65.30 -16.98 -21.71
C ALA A 947 -64.41 -15.75 -21.47
N VAL A 948 -63.84 -15.61 -20.25
CA VAL A 948 -62.94 -14.52 -19.89
C VAL A 948 -61.63 -14.56 -20.69
N MET A 949 -61.03 -15.74 -20.91
CA MET A 949 -59.83 -15.87 -21.74
C MET A 949 -60.08 -15.51 -23.20
N ASN A 950 -61.25 -15.86 -23.75
CA ASN A 950 -61.62 -15.47 -25.11
C ASN A 950 -61.85 -13.96 -25.20
N GLU A 951 -62.48 -13.35 -24.18
CA GLU A 951 -62.63 -11.91 -24.10
C GLU A 951 -61.28 -11.18 -24.03
N MET A 952 -60.33 -11.66 -23.20
CA MET A 952 -58.99 -11.10 -23.10
C MET A 952 -58.22 -11.22 -24.42
N ARG A 953 -58.31 -12.37 -25.10
CA ARG A 953 -57.67 -12.60 -26.40
C ARG A 953 -58.27 -11.70 -27.49
N ASP A 954 -59.57 -11.44 -27.47
CA ASP A 954 -60.20 -10.49 -28.39
C ASP A 954 -59.84 -9.03 -28.08
N ARG A 955 -59.60 -8.70 -26.81
CA ARG A 955 -59.11 -7.37 -26.40
C ARG A 955 -57.67 -7.15 -26.85
N GLU A 956 -56.82 -8.15 -26.68
CA GLU A 956 -55.43 -8.17 -27.16
C GLU A 956 -55.39 -8.05 -28.69
N ASN A 957 -56.20 -8.82 -29.42
CA ASN A 957 -56.28 -8.72 -30.88
C ASN A 957 -56.75 -7.34 -31.37
N ARG A 958 -57.65 -6.67 -30.63
CA ARG A 958 -58.09 -5.30 -30.95
C ARG A 958 -56.99 -4.28 -30.72
N LEU A 959 -56.23 -4.38 -29.62
CA LEU A 959 -55.06 -3.55 -29.35
C LEU A 959 -53.98 -3.73 -30.42
N TRP A 960 -53.72 -4.98 -30.82
CA TRP A 960 -52.76 -5.29 -31.88
C TRP A 960 -53.17 -4.75 -33.25
N ARG A 961 -54.47 -4.68 -33.56
CA ARG A 961 -54.96 -4.03 -34.78
C ARG A 961 -54.80 -2.51 -34.72
N PHE A 962 -55.10 -1.91 -33.57
CA PHE A 962 -54.94 -0.48 -33.35
C PHE A 962 -53.47 -0.02 -33.44
N GLU A 963 -52.53 -0.78 -32.88
CA GLU A 963 -51.09 -0.50 -32.96
C GLU A 963 -50.51 -0.69 -34.37
N ARG A 964 -51.14 -1.50 -35.23
CA ARG A 964 -50.69 -1.73 -36.62
C ARG A 964 -51.29 -0.76 -37.64
N GLY A 965 -52.15 0.17 -37.24
CA GLY A 965 -52.69 1.20 -38.13
C GLY A 965 -53.43 0.63 -39.35
N VAL A 966 -54.31 -0.35 -39.13
CA VAL A 966 -55.27 -0.87 -40.12
C VAL A 966 -56.69 -0.53 -39.69
#